data_AF-A0A520YSD6-F1
#
_entry.id   AF-A0A520YSD6-F1
#
_cell.length_a   1.000
_cell.length_b   1.000
_cell.length_c   1.000
_cell.angle_alpha   90.00
_cell.angle_beta   90.00
_cell.angle_gamma   90.00
#
_symmetry.space_group_name_H-M   'P 1'
#
loop_
_entity.id
_entity.type
_entity.pdbx_description
1 polymer ?
#
loop_
_entity_poly.entity_id
_entity_poly.type
_entity_poly.pdbx_seq_one_letter_code
_entity_poly.pdbx_strand_id
1 'polypeptide(L)'
;MSSKSPGISKYWQSLLLVLGPALLGIALVYFIARPQAEQSAAEQNVRSVAEVKAGALDNALQVLSGQLEGLSRLSQLRSAIAAGEQGTLDIMASEWSLMFSNINQLAILPMGELGTADLGVNRRKLRNNIEKDIVERARGDERVVIDVYQLDGRYVVSLARAVKSGTRSVGAILLTLKADWLLAQLESFESDSGATTQSATQLFYSVAGSQPTLVVTQGNTSAATQPLASARVPLRFNANLSLAYSVMQAPAVLASAMPALIVTFSICAVLGIIALLRQIGVTHNLVGRDANSLTDFIGSAFDKESAAAPDFGFAGFASAASGFSGALARYRKKRSKASVKPAEPMQVVTDSEEGTSWENPMFANKIEVEEPEEALETEAQAGGALEIPAHIFRAYDIRGIADTELDDATVAAIGKALGSAALDAGNDRLVLARDGRLSSERIHEMLQNSVLSTGCDVIDIGLVPTPLMYFATEHLHTGAGIMVTGSHNGPEYNGMKVVLESKSLVDEQVQDIYRRAAAGSFLQGAGDLTRQDIVDSYIDQIADDVVFASQLKVVLDCGNGAASEIAPMLFASLGCEVVPLFAEVDGNFPNHLPDPGKPENLRALVDEVSAQQADLGIAFDGDADRMVAVTASGRIVDADILLMLFARDVLTRNPGADVVYDVKCTRNLSQVISNHGGRPVMWQSGHSRIKHKMLETGALLGGEYSGHFFFKERWFGFDDGLYSGTRLIEMLTLEGCSLDEALQELPESFCSPELDIPVEEGSKFELVEQPAGSGLLGDGEVSRLDGVRVDYPEGWGLVRASNTAPKLTARFEADSEQALSEIRQRFSSALGQLDPELKIPA
;
A
#
# COMPACT_ATOMS: atom_id res chain seq x y z
N MET A 1 -33.90 -16.78 -53.39
CA MET A 1 -34.10 -15.32 -53.33
C MET A 1 -33.43 -14.70 -54.55
N SER A 2 -34.21 -13.98 -55.36
CA SER A 2 -33.78 -13.41 -56.65
C SER A 2 -32.74 -12.30 -56.45
N SER A 3 -31.60 -12.43 -57.14
CA SER A 3 -30.38 -11.62 -57.02
C SER A 3 -30.43 -10.29 -57.81
N LYS A 4 -31.54 -9.56 -57.78
CA LYS A 4 -31.68 -8.28 -58.50
C LYS A 4 -32.20 -7.15 -57.62
N SER A 5 -31.53 -6.92 -56.51
CA SER A 5 -31.55 -5.64 -55.78
C SER A 5 -30.17 -4.99 -55.93
N PRO A 6 -30.02 -3.91 -56.72
CA PRO A 6 -28.77 -3.17 -56.87
C PRO A 6 -28.26 -2.53 -55.56
N GLY A 7 -29.06 -2.53 -54.49
CA GLY A 7 -28.75 -1.89 -53.22
C GLY A 7 -27.85 -2.71 -52.29
N ILE A 8 -28.02 -4.03 -52.24
CA ILE A 8 -27.35 -4.88 -51.24
C ILE A 8 -25.88 -5.12 -51.58
N SER A 9 -25.52 -5.30 -52.86
CA SER A 9 -24.11 -5.52 -53.25
C SER A 9 -23.25 -4.27 -53.07
N LYS A 10 -23.84 -3.07 -53.21
CA LYS A 10 -23.14 -1.80 -52.94
C LYS A 10 -22.84 -1.64 -51.45
N TYR A 11 -23.76 -2.05 -50.58
CA TYR A 11 -23.61 -1.94 -49.13
C TYR A 11 -22.45 -2.81 -48.59
N TRP A 12 -22.26 -4.03 -49.11
CA TRP A 12 -21.16 -4.91 -48.71
C TRP A 12 -19.79 -4.43 -49.20
N GLN A 13 -19.72 -3.77 -50.36
CA GLN A 13 -18.47 -3.17 -50.85
C GLN A 13 -18.02 -2.00 -49.95
N SER A 14 -18.97 -1.23 -49.43
CA SER A 14 -18.72 -0.15 -48.47
C SER A 14 -18.22 -0.66 -47.12
N LEU A 15 -18.79 -1.77 -46.63
CA LEU A 15 -18.43 -2.36 -45.34
C LEU A 15 -16.97 -2.87 -45.33
N LEU A 16 -16.53 -3.49 -46.44
CA LEU A 16 -15.15 -3.96 -46.61
C LEU A 16 -14.13 -2.81 -46.64
N LEU A 17 -14.52 -1.65 -47.17
CA LEU A 17 -13.67 -0.45 -47.22
C LEU A 17 -13.49 0.23 -45.84
N VAL A 18 -14.31 -0.12 -44.85
CA VAL A 18 -14.21 0.38 -43.46
C VAL A 18 -13.55 -0.63 -42.55
N LEU A 19 -13.89 -1.92 -42.68
CA LEU A 19 -13.35 -3.00 -41.84
C LEU A 19 -11.88 -3.32 -42.14
N GLY A 20 -11.46 -3.25 -43.41
CA GLY A 20 -10.08 -3.51 -43.81
C GLY A 20 -9.06 -2.59 -43.12
N PRO A 21 -9.23 -1.26 -43.20
CA PRO A 21 -8.38 -0.31 -42.47
C PRO A 21 -8.45 -0.52 -40.95
N ALA A 22 -9.62 -0.75 -40.36
CA ALA A 22 -9.74 -0.95 -38.91
C ALA A 22 -8.89 -2.14 -38.41
N LEU A 23 -8.95 -3.28 -39.09
CA LEU A 23 -8.13 -4.46 -38.75
C LEU A 23 -6.63 -4.22 -38.93
N LEU A 24 -6.25 -3.46 -39.96
CA LEU A 24 -4.86 -3.12 -40.23
C LEU A 24 -4.30 -2.11 -39.21
N GLY A 25 -5.16 -1.26 -38.65
CA GLY A 25 -4.84 -0.35 -37.55
C GLY A 25 -4.61 -1.10 -36.24
N ILE A 26 -5.46 -2.10 -35.93
CA ILE A 26 -5.28 -2.98 -34.76
C ILE A 26 -3.95 -3.74 -34.88
N ALA A 27 -3.62 -4.28 -36.06
CA ALA A 27 -2.33 -4.94 -36.28
C ALA A 27 -1.14 -3.97 -36.09
N LEU A 28 -1.25 -2.73 -36.58
CA LEU A 28 -0.20 -1.72 -36.41
C LEU A 28 0.02 -1.37 -34.92
N VAL A 29 -1.07 -1.18 -34.16
CA VAL A 29 -1.00 -0.95 -32.70
C VAL A 29 -0.35 -2.13 -31.99
N TYR A 30 -0.72 -3.37 -32.35
CA TYR A 30 -0.11 -4.57 -31.79
C TYR A 30 1.41 -4.65 -32.06
N PHE A 31 1.86 -4.30 -33.28
CA PHE A 31 3.28 -4.33 -33.63
C PHE A 31 4.10 -3.17 -33.03
N ILE A 32 3.47 -2.04 -32.70
CA ILE A 32 4.13 -0.91 -32.02
C ILE A 32 4.18 -1.13 -30.50
N ALA A 33 3.09 -1.61 -29.90
CA ALA A 33 2.98 -1.79 -28.45
C ALA A 33 3.81 -2.98 -27.93
N ARG A 34 3.94 -4.04 -28.72
CA ARG A 34 4.60 -5.28 -28.29
C ARG A 34 6.10 -5.09 -27.95
N PRO A 35 6.94 -4.43 -28.79
CA PRO A 35 8.35 -4.22 -28.44
C PRO A 35 8.55 -3.36 -27.19
N GLN A 36 7.67 -2.37 -26.95
CA GLN A 36 7.72 -1.56 -25.73
C GLN A 36 7.36 -2.38 -24.49
N ALA A 37 6.30 -3.18 -24.57
CA ALA A 37 5.93 -4.09 -23.48
C ALA A 37 7.02 -5.14 -23.20
N GLU A 38 7.64 -5.71 -24.24
CA GLU A 38 8.76 -6.66 -24.10
C GLU A 38 10.00 -6.00 -23.50
N GLN A 39 10.30 -4.73 -23.83
CA GLN A 39 11.42 -4.00 -23.23
C GLN A 39 11.17 -3.65 -21.75
N SER A 40 9.98 -3.13 -21.40
CA SER A 40 9.64 -2.83 -20.01
C SER A 40 9.61 -4.08 -19.13
N ALA A 41 9.09 -5.20 -19.64
CA ALA A 41 9.15 -6.49 -18.95
C ALA A 41 10.59 -7.00 -18.78
N ALA A 42 11.46 -6.79 -19.79
CA ALA A 42 12.87 -7.15 -19.70
C ALA A 42 13.62 -6.28 -18.67
N GLU A 43 13.35 -4.98 -18.61
CA GLU A 43 13.95 -4.05 -17.64
C GLU A 43 13.58 -4.41 -16.20
N GLN A 44 12.30 -4.70 -15.96
CA GLN A 44 11.83 -5.13 -14.63
C GLN A 44 12.45 -6.46 -14.21
N ASN A 45 12.48 -7.45 -15.13
CA ASN A 45 13.08 -8.76 -14.86
C ASN A 45 14.59 -8.66 -14.57
N VAL A 46 15.34 -7.88 -15.37
CA VAL A 46 16.78 -7.68 -15.16
C VAL A 46 17.07 -7.03 -13.82
N ARG A 47 16.24 -6.07 -13.38
CA ARG A 47 16.36 -5.45 -12.06
C ARG A 47 16.10 -6.43 -10.93
N SER A 48 15.02 -7.21 -10.99
CA SER A 48 14.72 -8.22 -9.96
C SER A 48 15.84 -9.27 -9.85
N VAL A 49 16.37 -9.75 -10.98
CA VAL A 49 17.50 -10.69 -10.98
C VAL A 49 18.78 -10.04 -10.42
N ALA A 50 19.05 -8.77 -10.75
CA ALA A 50 20.19 -8.04 -10.19
C ALA A 50 20.08 -7.90 -8.66
N GLU A 51 18.89 -7.59 -8.14
CA GLU A 51 18.62 -7.47 -6.70
C GLU A 51 18.79 -8.80 -5.96
N VAL A 52 18.27 -9.90 -6.52
CA VAL A 52 18.46 -11.25 -5.96
C VAL A 52 19.93 -11.65 -5.93
N LYS A 53 20.66 -11.45 -7.03
CA LYS A 53 22.10 -11.76 -7.10
C LYS A 53 22.93 -10.87 -6.17
N ALA A 54 22.59 -9.58 -6.05
CA ALA A 54 23.25 -8.68 -5.10
C ALA A 54 23.01 -9.13 -3.64
N GLY A 55 21.79 -9.52 -3.30
CA GLY A 55 21.45 -10.06 -1.98
C GLY A 55 22.22 -11.35 -1.65
N ALA A 56 22.39 -12.25 -2.63
CA ALA A 56 23.20 -13.45 -2.45
C ALA A 56 24.68 -13.15 -2.13
N LEU A 57 25.26 -12.15 -2.80
CA LEU A 57 26.62 -11.68 -2.50
C LEU A 57 26.72 -11.02 -1.12
N ASP A 58 25.73 -10.21 -0.74
CA ASP A 58 25.67 -9.59 0.60
C ASP A 58 25.65 -10.69 1.69
N ASN A 59 24.83 -11.73 1.51
CA ASN A 59 24.77 -12.88 2.42
C ASN A 59 26.12 -13.61 2.50
N ALA A 60 26.79 -13.85 1.37
CA ALA A 60 28.09 -14.52 1.35
C ALA A 60 29.18 -13.70 2.08
N LEU A 61 29.18 -12.37 1.88
CA LEU A 61 30.08 -11.46 2.60
C LEU A 61 29.78 -11.42 4.10
N GLN A 62 28.50 -11.47 4.48
CA GLN A 62 28.09 -11.52 5.88
C GLN A 62 28.52 -12.82 6.57
N VAL A 63 28.38 -13.97 5.91
CA VAL A 63 28.86 -15.27 6.42
C VAL A 63 30.38 -15.23 6.62
N LEU A 64 31.14 -14.73 5.65
CA LEU A 64 32.60 -14.58 5.80
C LEU A 64 32.97 -13.62 6.95
N SER A 65 32.25 -12.51 7.09
CA SER A 65 32.43 -11.57 8.19
C SER A 65 32.21 -12.25 9.55
N GLY A 66 31.14 -13.04 9.67
CA GLY A 66 30.85 -13.81 10.89
C GLY A 66 31.93 -14.85 11.21
N GLN A 67 32.46 -15.54 10.20
CA GLN A 67 33.58 -16.48 10.38
C GLN A 67 34.84 -15.78 10.91
N LEU A 68 35.23 -14.65 10.30
CA LEU A 68 36.36 -13.83 10.75
C LEU A 68 36.17 -13.30 12.17
N GLU A 69 34.95 -12.89 12.51
CA GLU A 69 34.60 -12.47 13.85
C GLU A 69 34.73 -13.61 14.86
N GLY A 70 34.21 -14.81 14.55
CA GLY A 70 34.38 -15.99 15.38
C GLY A 70 35.84 -16.32 15.65
N LEU A 71 36.69 -16.32 14.61
CA LEU A 71 38.13 -16.53 14.73
C LEU A 71 38.80 -15.47 15.62
N SER A 72 38.38 -14.20 15.50
CA SER A 72 38.93 -13.10 16.31
C SER A 72 38.64 -13.23 17.81
N ARG A 73 37.60 -13.99 18.18
CA ARG A 73 37.15 -14.19 19.57
C ARG A 73 37.79 -15.40 20.25
N LEU A 74 38.55 -16.23 19.54
CA LEU A 74 39.20 -17.42 20.09
C LEU A 74 40.22 -17.05 21.18
N SER A 75 40.11 -17.68 22.35
CA SER A 75 41.04 -17.46 23.46
C SER A 75 42.47 -17.87 23.12
N GLN A 76 42.63 -18.96 22.38
CA GLN A 76 43.93 -19.46 21.89
C GLN A 76 44.66 -18.43 21.02
N LEU A 77 43.92 -17.71 20.15
CA LEU A 77 44.49 -16.64 19.32
C LEU A 77 45.02 -15.50 20.18
N ARG A 78 44.25 -15.06 21.19
CA ARG A 78 44.68 -14.00 22.11
C ARG A 78 45.93 -14.41 22.90
N SER A 79 45.96 -15.64 23.40
CA SER A 79 47.12 -16.18 24.11
C SER A 79 48.36 -16.26 23.22
N ALA A 80 48.22 -16.70 21.97
CA ALA A 80 49.33 -16.76 21.02
C ALA A 80 49.87 -15.36 20.66
N ILE A 81 48.97 -14.38 20.49
CA ILE A 81 49.36 -12.97 20.27
C ILE A 81 50.11 -12.42 21.49
N ALA A 82 49.62 -12.69 22.71
CA ALA A 82 50.25 -12.23 23.94
C ALA A 82 51.63 -12.87 24.20
N ALA A 83 51.82 -14.12 23.80
CA ALA A 83 53.10 -14.82 23.91
C ALA A 83 54.17 -14.31 22.92
N GLY A 84 53.75 -13.61 21.85
CA GLY A 84 54.66 -13.07 20.84
C GLY A 84 55.34 -14.13 19.96
N GLU A 85 54.84 -15.37 19.96
CA GLU A 85 55.42 -16.49 19.22
C GLU A 85 54.95 -16.49 17.76
N GLN A 86 55.76 -15.90 16.89
CA GLN A 86 55.43 -15.74 15.48
C GLN A 86 55.14 -17.06 14.75
N GLY A 87 55.89 -18.12 15.05
CA GLY A 87 55.71 -19.44 14.42
C GLY A 87 54.32 -20.04 14.70
N THR A 88 53.79 -19.83 15.91
CA THR A 88 52.47 -20.29 16.31
C THR A 88 51.37 -19.55 15.52
N LEU A 89 51.50 -18.23 15.37
CA LEU A 89 50.55 -17.43 14.57
C LEU A 89 50.59 -17.79 13.08
N ASP A 90 51.76 -18.15 12.55
CA ASP A 90 51.91 -18.56 11.15
C ASP A 90 51.25 -19.93 10.89
N ILE A 91 51.40 -20.87 11.82
CA ILE A 91 50.72 -22.17 11.77
C ILE A 91 49.20 -21.99 11.80
N MET A 92 48.69 -21.21 12.77
CA MET A 92 47.25 -20.92 12.87
C MET A 92 46.72 -20.28 11.59
N ALA A 93 47.44 -19.32 11.01
CA ALA A 93 47.02 -18.69 9.77
C ALA A 93 47.00 -19.67 8.59
N SER A 94 47.98 -20.58 8.51
CA SER A 94 48.02 -21.62 7.49
C SER A 94 46.88 -22.63 7.63
N GLU A 95 46.54 -23.04 8.85
CA GLU A 95 45.43 -23.97 9.10
C GLU A 95 44.09 -23.33 8.74
N TRP A 96 43.86 -22.09 9.17
CA TRP A 96 42.62 -21.38 8.87
C TRP A 96 42.45 -21.04 7.40
N SER A 97 43.56 -20.85 6.67
CA SER A 97 43.53 -20.63 5.22
C SER A 97 42.85 -21.78 4.47
N LEU A 98 42.88 -23.01 5.01
CA LEU A 98 42.21 -24.18 4.40
C LEU A 98 40.68 -24.10 4.46
N MET A 99 40.12 -23.26 5.33
CA MET A 99 38.66 -23.08 5.45
C MET A 99 38.09 -22.15 4.37
N PHE A 100 38.93 -21.41 3.64
CA PHE A 100 38.50 -20.40 2.68
C PHE A 100 38.88 -20.81 1.25
N SER A 101 37.89 -21.01 0.39
CA SER A 101 38.08 -21.24 -1.04
C SER A 101 38.64 -19.99 -1.74
N ASN A 102 39.44 -20.16 -2.80
CA ASN A 102 39.99 -19.05 -3.60
C ASN A 102 40.78 -18.00 -2.78
N ILE A 103 41.34 -18.43 -1.66
CA ILE A 103 42.17 -17.58 -0.82
C ILE A 103 43.45 -17.16 -1.55
N ASN A 104 43.82 -15.91 -1.35
CA ASN A 104 45.12 -15.38 -1.73
C ASN A 104 46.06 -15.36 -0.51
N GLN A 105 45.59 -14.85 0.63
CA GLN A 105 46.36 -14.84 1.88
C GLN A 105 45.44 -14.74 3.11
N LEU A 106 45.77 -15.44 4.19
CA LEU A 106 45.32 -15.14 5.55
C LEU A 106 46.53 -14.71 6.38
N ALA A 107 46.45 -13.56 7.02
CA ALA A 107 47.51 -13.06 7.90
C ALA A 107 46.95 -12.72 9.28
N ILE A 108 47.62 -13.22 10.32
CA ILE A 108 47.42 -12.77 11.70
C ILE A 108 48.53 -11.77 12.02
N LEU A 109 48.12 -10.58 12.45
CA LEU A 109 48.95 -9.40 12.63
C LEU A 109 48.91 -8.97 14.09
N PRO A 110 49.89 -9.36 14.93
CA PRO A 110 49.96 -8.87 16.31
C PRO A 110 50.34 -7.39 16.31
N MET A 111 49.61 -6.57 17.08
CA MET A 111 49.76 -5.11 17.09
C MET A 111 49.72 -4.54 18.51
N GLY A 112 50.51 -3.49 18.75
CA GLY A 112 50.53 -2.72 19.98
C GLY A 112 49.63 -1.47 19.93
N GLU A 113 49.90 -0.51 20.81
CA GLU A 113 49.11 0.74 20.93
C GLU A 113 49.23 1.62 19.68
N LEU A 114 50.39 1.58 19.01
CA LEU A 114 50.68 2.37 17.82
C LEU A 114 50.21 1.68 16.52
N GLY A 115 49.52 0.53 16.62
CA GLY A 115 48.86 -0.11 15.48
C GLY A 115 49.78 -0.77 14.50
N THR A 116 49.61 -0.47 13.21
CA THR A 116 50.47 -1.00 12.14
C THR A 116 51.91 -0.50 12.27
N ALA A 117 52.17 0.56 13.05
CA ALA A 117 53.52 0.99 13.39
C ALA A 117 54.26 -0.01 14.29
N ASP A 118 53.53 -0.79 15.09
CA ASP A 118 54.08 -1.81 16.01
C ASP A 118 54.28 -3.18 15.36
N LEU A 119 53.95 -3.33 14.06
CA LEU A 119 54.03 -4.63 13.38
C LEU A 119 55.45 -5.20 13.30
N GLY A 120 56.51 -4.38 13.42
CA GLY A 120 57.90 -4.84 13.39
C GLY A 120 58.18 -5.77 12.19
N VAL A 121 58.54 -7.03 12.47
CA VAL A 121 58.81 -8.08 11.48
C VAL A 121 57.58 -8.46 10.64
N ASN A 122 56.37 -8.35 11.23
CA ASN A 122 55.09 -8.65 10.56
C ASN A 122 54.66 -7.60 9.54
N ARG A 123 55.33 -6.45 9.49
CA ARG A 123 55.03 -5.42 8.48
C ARG A 123 55.19 -5.93 7.04
N ARG A 124 56.04 -6.95 6.83
CA ARG A 124 56.25 -7.61 5.53
C ARG A 124 55.06 -8.47 5.07
N LYS A 125 54.11 -8.78 5.95
CA LYS A 125 52.89 -9.52 5.61
C LYS A 125 51.82 -8.64 4.96
N LEU A 126 51.91 -7.32 5.14
CA LEU A 126 51.12 -6.34 4.41
C LEU A 126 51.84 -6.03 3.09
N ARG A 127 51.13 -6.18 1.98
CA ARG A 127 51.68 -6.14 0.62
C ARG A 127 51.65 -4.75 0.01
N ASN A 128 50.74 -3.90 0.46
CA ASN A 128 50.60 -2.53 -0.02
C ASN A 128 50.02 -1.60 1.07
N ASN A 129 49.94 -0.31 0.76
CA ASN A 129 49.38 0.69 1.67
C ASN A 129 47.85 0.54 1.86
N ILE A 130 47.16 -0.14 0.94
CA ILE A 130 45.71 -0.36 1.03
C ILE A 130 45.43 -1.37 2.14
N GLU A 131 46.12 -2.51 2.18
CA GLU A 131 45.98 -3.48 3.28
C GLU A 131 46.35 -2.88 4.64
N LYS A 132 47.36 -2.01 4.67
CA LYS A 132 47.71 -1.26 5.88
C LYS A 132 46.52 -0.39 6.34
N ASP A 133 45.92 0.35 5.41
CA ASP A 133 44.74 1.19 5.68
C ASP A 133 43.53 0.36 6.15
N ILE A 134 43.23 -0.76 5.48
CA ILE A 134 42.14 -1.68 5.85
C ILE A 134 42.34 -2.16 7.30
N VAL A 135 43.56 -2.58 7.65
CA VAL A 135 43.88 -3.05 9.01
C VAL A 135 43.79 -1.92 10.04
N GLU A 136 44.22 -0.70 9.71
CA GLU A 136 44.05 0.45 10.61
C GLU A 136 42.58 0.82 10.83
N ARG A 137 41.77 0.85 9.76
CA ARG A 137 40.32 1.08 9.88
C ARG A 137 39.65 0.02 10.74
N ALA A 138 40.03 -1.24 10.60
CA ALA A 138 39.49 -2.34 11.40
C ALA A 138 39.81 -2.23 12.91
N ARG A 139 40.78 -1.39 13.32
CA ARG A 139 41.08 -1.15 14.75
C ARG A 139 40.07 -0.23 15.41
N GLY A 140 39.54 0.74 14.67
CA GLY A 140 38.67 1.79 15.19
C GLY A 140 37.21 1.37 15.33
N ASP A 141 36.80 0.34 14.59
CA ASP A 141 35.39 -0.03 14.45
C ASP A 141 35.08 -1.42 15.07
N GLU A 142 33.82 -1.62 15.47
CA GLU A 142 33.32 -2.91 15.99
C GLU A 142 32.90 -3.88 14.88
N ARG A 143 33.21 -3.57 13.62
CA ARG A 143 32.79 -4.35 12.44
C ARG A 143 33.98 -4.89 11.63
N VAL A 144 33.70 -5.79 10.69
CA VAL A 144 34.69 -6.27 9.71
C VAL A 144 34.79 -5.25 8.58
N VAL A 145 36.00 -4.80 8.25
CA VAL A 145 36.24 -3.84 7.16
C VAL A 145 36.51 -4.62 5.88
N ILE A 146 35.85 -4.25 4.78
CA ILE A 146 36.00 -4.90 3.46
C ILE A 146 36.43 -3.87 2.41
N ASP A 147 37.37 -4.25 1.56
CA ASP A 147 37.77 -3.42 0.42
C ASP A 147 38.19 -4.25 -0.81
N VAL A 148 38.13 -3.62 -1.99
CA VAL A 148 38.48 -4.24 -3.27
C VAL A 148 39.52 -3.39 -3.99
N TYR A 149 40.62 -4.01 -4.36
CA TYR A 149 41.74 -3.32 -5.01
C TYR A 149 42.52 -4.25 -5.93
N GLN A 150 43.40 -3.69 -6.74
CA GLN A 150 44.29 -4.46 -7.60
C GLN A 150 45.57 -4.86 -6.87
N LEU A 151 45.91 -6.13 -6.95
CA LEU A 151 47.18 -6.71 -6.53
C LEU A 151 47.78 -7.49 -7.71
N ASP A 152 48.98 -7.12 -8.15
CA ASP A 152 49.67 -7.72 -9.30
C ASP A 152 48.82 -7.80 -10.58
N GLY A 153 48.05 -6.74 -10.85
CA GLY A 153 47.19 -6.64 -12.03
C GLY A 153 45.89 -7.46 -11.98
N ARG A 154 45.54 -8.02 -10.81
CA ARG A 154 44.28 -8.75 -10.57
C ARG A 154 43.52 -8.13 -9.42
N TYR A 155 42.19 -8.11 -9.48
CA TYR A 155 41.37 -7.66 -8.37
C TYR A 155 41.32 -8.70 -7.25
N VAL A 156 41.44 -8.22 -6.03
CA VAL A 156 41.30 -9.00 -4.79
C VAL A 156 40.33 -8.31 -3.85
N VAL A 157 39.71 -9.10 -2.98
CA VAL A 157 38.80 -8.65 -1.93
C VAL A 157 39.47 -8.94 -0.60
N SER A 158 39.73 -7.91 0.20
CA SER A 158 40.31 -8.07 1.53
C SER A 158 39.31 -7.71 2.61
N LEU A 159 39.29 -8.53 3.66
CA LEU A 159 38.49 -8.37 4.86
C LEU A 159 39.43 -8.31 6.07
N ALA A 160 39.25 -7.33 6.97
CA ALA A 160 40.01 -7.26 8.21
C ALA A 160 39.12 -7.16 9.44
N ARG A 161 39.53 -7.87 10.49
CA ARG A 161 38.88 -7.87 11.82
C ARG A 161 39.92 -7.69 12.91
N ALA A 162 39.74 -6.70 13.78
CA ALA A 162 40.59 -6.55 14.96
C ALA A 162 40.36 -7.69 15.96
N VAL A 163 41.45 -8.12 16.60
CA VAL A 163 41.46 -9.02 17.76
C VAL A 163 41.52 -8.15 19.00
N LYS A 164 40.46 -8.16 19.82
CA LYS A 164 40.35 -7.32 21.02
C LYS A 164 40.64 -8.12 22.29
N SER A 165 41.23 -7.46 23.28
CA SER A 165 41.34 -7.91 24.67
C SER A 165 40.74 -6.81 25.57
N GLY A 166 39.52 -7.03 26.06
CA GLY A 166 38.70 -5.94 26.59
C GLY A 166 38.38 -4.92 25.48
N THR A 167 38.59 -3.63 25.76
CA THR A 167 38.37 -2.54 24.79
C THR A 167 39.57 -2.29 23.87
N ARG A 168 40.70 -2.95 24.10
CA ARG A 168 41.96 -2.71 23.38
C ARG A 168 42.17 -3.70 22.24
N SER A 169 42.48 -3.18 21.05
CA SER A 169 42.93 -3.99 19.90
C SER A 169 44.38 -4.46 20.11
N VAL A 170 44.58 -5.78 20.19
CA VAL A 170 45.89 -6.44 20.40
C VAL A 170 46.43 -7.09 19.12
N GLY A 171 45.63 -7.12 18.05
CA GLY A 171 46.03 -7.59 16.73
C GLY A 171 44.90 -7.47 15.72
N ALA A 172 45.10 -8.05 14.53
CA ALA A 172 44.07 -8.16 13.50
C ALA A 172 44.24 -9.44 12.67
N ILE A 173 43.13 -9.95 12.16
CA ILE A 173 43.09 -10.97 11.12
C ILE A 173 42.81 -10.26 9.80
N LEU A 174 43.65 -10.48 8.80
CA LEU A 174 43.47 -10.01 7.43
C LEU A 174 43.27 -11.21 6.51
N LEU A 175 42.09 -11.35 5.92
CA LEU A 175 41.78 -12.34 4.90
C LEU A 175 41.74 -11.65 3.55
N THR A 176 42.40 -12.21 2.54
CA THR A 176 42.32 -11.72 1.16
C THR A 176 41.97 -12.86 0.22
N LEU A 177 40.91 -12.65 -0.57
CA LEU A 177 40.37 -13.58 -1.55
C LEU A 177 40.56 -13.01 -2.96
N LYS A 178 40.58 -13.87 -3.99
CA LYS A 178 40.49 -13.43 -5.39
C LYS A 178 39.10 -12.85 -5.66
N ALA A 179 38.97 -11.78 -6.46
CA ALA A 179 37.68 -11.16 -6.74
C ALA A 179 36.67 -12.10 -7.45
N ASP A 180 37.17 -13.05 -8.24
CA ASP A 180 36.33 -14.09 -8.89
C ASP A 180 35.55 -14.93 -7.87
N TRP A 181 36.00 -15.00 -6.60
CA TRP A 181 35.28 -15.67 -5.52
C TRP A 181 33.88 -15.10 -5.31
N LEU A 182 33.70 -13.77 -5.49
CA LEU A 182 32.40 -13.12 -5.34
C LEU A 182 31.42 -13.68 -6.37
N LEU A 183 31.79 -13.67 -7.66
CA LEU A 183 30.91 -14.20 -8.70
C LEU A 183 30.76 -15.72 -8.65
N ALA A 184 31.76 -16.45 -8.14
CA ALA A 184 31.61 -17.89 -7.89
C ALA A 184 30.47 -18.22 -6.90
N GLN A 185 30.10 -17.30 -6.00
CA GLN A 185 28.94 -17.49 -5.11
C GLN A 185 27.61 -17.49 -5.87
N LEU A 186 27.60 -17.05 -7.13
CA LEU A 186 26.43 -16.93 -7.97
C LEU A 186 26.31 -18.06 -8.99
N GLU A 187 27.24 -19.02 -9.02
CA GLU A 187 27.22 -20.16 -9.96
C GLU A 187 25.93 -21.00 -9.83
N SER A 188 25.36 -21.12 -8.63
CA SER A 188 24.08 -21.82 -8.41
C SER A 188 22.86 -21.12 -9.03
N PHE A 189 22.98 -19.82 -9.35
CA PHE A 189 21.94 -19.05 -10.03
C PHE A 189 22.03 -19.17 -11.55
N GLU A 190 23.09 -19.78 -12.09
CA GLU A 190 23.22 -20.09 -13.51
C GLU A 190 22.52 -21.43 -13.80
N SER A 191 21.19 -21.42 -13.74
CA SER A 191 20.40 -22.55 -14.21
C SER A 191 20.43 -22.63 -15.74
N ASP A 192 20.50 -23.87 -16.22
CA ASP A 192 20.53 -24.34 -17.61
C ASP A 192 19.24 -23.96 -18.37
N SER A 193 19.02 -22.65 -18.53
CA SER A 193 17.87 -22.09 -19.24
C SER A 193 18.10 -22.30 -20.73
N GLY A 194 17.43 -23.33 -21.24
CA GLY A 194 17.42 -23.66 -22.66
C GLY A 194 17.18 -22.43 -23.54
N ALA A 195 18.16 -22.19 -24.41
CA ALA A 195 18.08 -21.45 -25.66
C ALA A 195 17.83 -19.92 -25.61
N THR A 196 18.86 -19.21 -26.09
CA THR A 196 18.89 -17.92 -26.82
C THR A 196 19.16 -16.60 -26.10
N THR A 197 19.01 -16.47 -24.79
CA THR A 197 19.29 -15.19 -24.11
C THR A 197 20.72 -15.15 -23.55
N GLN A 198 21.63 -14.49 -24.26
CA GLN A 198 22.96 -14.18 -23.73
C GLN A 198 22.81 -13.21 -22.56
N SER A 199 23.35 -13.53 -21.40
CA SER A 199 23.34 -12.65 -20.23
C SER A 199 24.73 -12.49 -19.62
N ALA A 200 24.92 -11.40 -18.88
CA ALA A 200 26.17 -11.05 -18.23
C ALA A 200 25.92 -10.49 -16.83
N THR A 201 26.67 -11.00 -15.86
CA THR A 201 26.77 -10.45 -14.50
C THR A 201 28.13 -9.79 -14.32
N GLN A 202 28.15 -8.55 -13.87
CA GLN A 202 29.36 -7.74 -13.75
C GLN A 202 29.42 -7.11 -12.38
N LEU A 203 30.59 -7.17 -11.73
CA LEU A 203 30.83 -6.49 -10.47
C LEU A 203 31.63 -5.22 -10.72
N PHE A 204 31.17 -4.11 -10.14
CA PHE A 204 31.82 -2.81 -10.23
C PHE A 204 32.26 -2.34 -8.86
N TYR A 205 33.43 -1.69 -8.81
CA TYR A 205 33.94 -0.98 -7.66
C TYR A 205 33.93 0.52 -7.96
N SER A 206 33.33 1.30 -7.07
CA SER A 206 33.12 2.74 -7.21
C SER A 206 33.74 3.46 -6.02
N VAL A 207 34.53 4.48 -6.31
CA VAL A 207 35.02 5.43 -5.32
C VAL A 207 34.22 6.72 -5.49
N ALA A 208 33.84 7.37 -4.38
CA ALA A 208 33.09 8.63 -4.41
C ALA A 208 33.75 9.64 -5.38
N GLY A 209 32.98 10.13 -6.34
CA GLY A 209 33.44 11.09 -7.36
C GLY A 209 34.20 10.49 -8.56
N SER A 210 34.33 9.16 -8.66
CA SER A 210 34.97 8.47 -9.79
C SER A 210 34.00 7.57 -10.57
N GLN A 211 34.32 7.29 -11.83
CA GLN A 211 33.55 6.34 -12.63
C GLN A 211 33.68 4.91 -12.09
N PRO A 212 32.59 4.13 -12.04
CA PRO A 212 32.64 2.73 -11.60
C PRO A 212 33.61 1.92 -12.45
N THR A 213 34.52 1.21 -11.80
CA THR A 213 35.51 0.37 -12.46
C THR A 213 35.05 -1.08 -12.44
N LEU A 214 35.10 -1.75 -13.59
CA LEU A 214 34.76 -3.16 -13.69
C LEU A 214 35.80 -4.01 -12.96
N VAL A 215 35.35 -4.81 -11.99
CA VAL A 215 36.18 -5.71 -11.18
C VAL A 215 36.27 -7.07 -11.83
N VAL A 216 35.12 -7.69 -12.11
CA VAL A 216 35.01 -9.04 -12.66
C VAL A 216 33.70 -9.18 -13.44
N THR A 217 33.69 -10.02 -14.47
CA THR A 217 32.53 -10.35 -15.30
C THR A 217 32.35 -11.86 -15.37
N GLN A 218 31.11 -12.33 -15.30
CA GLN A 218 30.67 -13.70 -15.53
C GLN A 218 29.55 -13.70 -16.58
N GLY A 219 29.54 -14.68 -17.47
CA GLY A 219 28.58 -14.79 -18.58
C GLY A 219 29.18 -14.52 -19.96
N ASN A 220 28.39 -14.77 -21.00
CA ASN A 220 28.86 -14.81 -22.39
C ASN A 220 28.65 -13.44 -23.08
N THR A 221 29.63 -12.55 -22.98
CA THR A 221 29.60 -11.24 -23.65
C THR A 221 30.37 -11.29 -24.96
N SER A 222 29.68 -11.17 -26.10
CA SER A 222 30.36 -10.84 -27.36
C SER A 222 30.53 -9.31 -27.44
N ALA A 223 31.71 -8.82 -27.83
CA ALA A 223 32.04 -7.39 -27.84
C ALA A 223 31.18 -6.52 -28.80
N ALA A 224 30.28 -7.13 -29.57
CA ALA A 224 29.44 -6.48 -30.58
C ALA A 224 27.95 -6.39 -30.24
N THR A 225 27.51 -6.85 -29.06
CA THR A 225 26.09 -6.84 -28.65
C THR A 225 25.80 -5.77 -27.61
N GLN A 226 24.84 -4.88 -27.89
CA GLN A 226 24.29 -3.97 -26.89
C GLN A 226 23.30 -4.70 -25.97
N PRO A 227 23.23 -4.35 -24.68
CA PRO A 227 22.25 -4.92 -23.77
C PRO A 227 20.83 -4.49 -24.16
N LEU A 228 19.90 -5.43 -24.19
CA LEU A 228 18.46 -5.18 -24.28
C LEU A 228 17.97 -4.43 -23.03
N ALA A 229 18.44 -4.87 -21.87
CA ALA A 229 18.17 -4.30 -20.57
C ALA A 229 19.36 -4.55 -19.64
N SER A 230 19.64 -3.58 -18.76
CA SER A 230 20.72 -3.64 -17.78
C SER A 230 20.28 -2.96 -16.50
N ALA A 231 20.51 -3.59 -15.36
CA ALA A 231 20.25 -3.00 -14.04
C ALA A 231 21.50 -3.15 -13.18
N ARG A 232 21.89 -2.07 -12.50
CA ARG A 232 23.01 -2.03 -11.55
C ARG A 232 22.47 -1.74 -10.16
N VAL A 233 22.80 -2.61 -9.22
CA VAL A 233 22.34 -2.57 -7.83
C VAL A 233 23.56 -2.48 -6.91
N PRO A 234 23.64 -1.49 -6.00
CA PRO A 234 24.70 -1.44 -5.00
C PRO A 234 24.56 -2.58 -3.97
N LEU A 235 25.68 -3.08 -3.47
CA LEU A 235 25.69 -4.05 -2.36
C LEU A 235 25.42 -3.33 -1.03
N ARG A 236 24.61 -3.94 -0.16
CA ARG A 236 24.27 -3.38 1.16
C ARG A 236 25.43 -3.49 2.13
N PHE A 237 26.22 -4.57 2.03
CA PHE A 237 27.35 -4.83 2.92
C PHE A 237 28.55 -3.91 2.62
N ASN A 238 28.67 -3.41 1.39
CA ASN A 238 29.70 -2.46 0.99
C ASN A 238 29.20 -1.53 -0.12
N ALA A 239 28.96 -0.27 0.23
CA ALA A 239 28.44 0.76 -0.68
C ALA A 239 29.36 1.08 -1.87
N ASN A 240 30.65 0.73 -1.79
CA ASN A 240 31.60 0.91 -2.90
C ASN A 240 31.49 -0.19 -3.94
N LEU A 241 30.75 -1.28 -3.68
CA LEU A 241 30.54 -2.36 -4.64
C LEU A 241 29.12 -2.29 -5.21
N SER A 242 28.99 -2.61 -6.50
CA SER A 242 27.69 -2.76 -7.15
C SER A 242 27.72 -3.90 -8.15
N LEU A 243 26.62 -4.63 -8.25
CA LEU A 243 26.42 -5.71 -9.20
C LEU A 243 25.52 -5.23 -10.32
N ALA A 244 25.94 -5.42 -11.56
CA ALA A 244 25.10 -5.23 -12.74
C ALA A 244 24.73 -6.57 -13.35
N TYR A 245 23.46 -6.72 -13.73
CA TYR A 245 22.98 -7.82 -14.56
C TYR A 245 22.49 -7.24 -15.88
N SER A 246 22.79 -7.92 -16.99
CA SER A 246 22.40 -7.48 -18.33
C SER A 246 21.96 -8.65 -19.18
N VAL A 247 20.89 -8.45 -19.95
CA VAL A 247 20.40 -9.39 -20.95
C VAL A 247 20.68 -8.79 -22.33
N MET A 248 21.25 -9.57 -23.24
CA MET A 248 21.67 -9.14 -24.57
C MET A 248 20.63 -9.53 -25.63
N GLN A 249 20.40 -8.68 -26.63
CA GLN A 249 19.48 -8.96 -27.75
C GLN A 249 20.22 -9.57 -28.95
N ALA A 250 19.58 -10.50 -29.66
CA ALA A 250 19.95 -10.84 -31.04
C ALA A 250 19.45 -9.75 -32.01
N PRO A 251 20.16 -9.44 -33.12
CA PRO A 251 19.77 -8.36 -34.03
C PRO A 251 18.39 -8.62 -34.66
N ALA A 252 17.42 -7.73 -34.41
CA ALA A 252 16.05 -7.88 -34.90
C ALA A 252 15.92 -7.52 -36.40
N VAL A 253 15.52 -8.49 -37.23
CA VAL A 253 15.31 -8.36 -38.68
C VAL A 253 14.13 -7.44 -39.05
N LEU A 254 13.19 -7.21 -38.13
CA LEU A 254 11.88 -6.59 -38.40
C LEU A 254 11.85 -5.05 -38.38
N ALA A 255 12.86 -4.36 -37.86
CA ALA A 255 12.88 -2.89 -37.81
C ALA A 255 12.83 -2.22 -39.20
N SER A 256 13.23 -2.95 -40.25
CA SER A 256 13.27 -2.45 -41.64
C SER A 256 11.90 -2.38 -42.34
N ALA A 257 10.87 -3.07 -41.83
CA ALA A 257 9.57 -3.19 -42.51
C ALA A 257 8.50 -2.18 -42.04
N MET A 258 8.71 -1.53 -40.90
CA MET A 258 7.71 -0.63 -40.27
C MET A 258 7.28 0.57 -41.12
N PRO A 259 8.17 1.28 -41.84
CA PRO A 259 7.76 2.43 -42.66
C PRO A 259 6.81 2.04 -43.80
N ALA A 260 7.01 0.87 -44.41
CA ALA A 260 6.18 0.39 -45.51
C ALA A 260 4.74 0.05 -45.06
N LEU A 261 4.59 -0.48 -43.85
CA LEU A 261 3.29 -0.79 -43.26
C LEU A 261 2.48 0.48 -42.93
N ILE A 262 3.13 1.52 -42.39
CA ILE A 262 2.49 2.81 -42.06
C ILE A 262 1.97 3.51 -43.33
N VAL A 263 2.77 3.52 -44.41
CA VAL A 263 2.37 4.12 -45.69
C VAL A 263 1.16 3.37 -46.28
N THR A 264 1.19 2.03 -46.26
CA THR A 264 0.10 1.20 -46.78
C THR A 264 -1.19 1.43 -46.00
N PHE A 265 -1.12 1.54 -44.67
CA PHE A 265 -2.27 1.86 -43.83
C PHE A 265 -2.89 3.23 -44.16
N SER A 266 -2.03 4.26 -44.29
CA SER A 266 -2.47 5.63 -44.58
C SER A 266 -3.23 5.72 -45.91
N ILE A 267 -2.77 5.00 -46.94
CA ILE A 267 -3.43 4.95 -48.25
C ILE A 267 -4.82 4.29 -48.14
N CYS A 268 -4.92 3.16 -47.43
CA CYS A 268 -6.18 2.46 -47.24
C CYS A 268 -7.22 3.31 -46.46
N ALA A 269 -6.79 4.06 -45.45
CA ALA A 269 -7.66 4.95 -44.68
C ALA A 269 -8.24 6.08 -45.54
N VAL A 270 -7.42 6.73 -46.37
CA VAL A 270 -7.85 7.81 -47.28
C VAL A 270 -8.86 7.28 -48.31
N LEU A 271 -8.62 6.11 -48.89
CA LEU A 271 -9.54 5.49 -49.84
C LEU A 271 -10.89 5.13 -49.21
N GLY A 272 -10.89 4.68 -47.94
CA GLY A 272 -12.12 4.42 -47.17
C GLY A 272 -12.96 5.70 -46.95
N ILE A 273 -12.32 6.80 -46.57
CA ILE A 273 -12.99 8.11 -46.36
C ILE A 273 -13.63 8.61 -47.66
N ILE A 274 -12.91 8.53 -48.79
CA ILE A 274 -13.43 8.96 -50.10
C ILE A 274 -14.66 8.14 -50.51
N ALA A 275 -14.65 6.83 -50.26
CA ALA A 275 -15.78 5.95 -50.55
C ALA A 275 -17.01 6.30 -49.70
N LEU A 276 -16.82 6.59 -48.41
CA LEU A 276 -17.89 6.97 -47.49
C LEU A 276 -18.56 8.29 -47.92
N LEU A 277 -17.77 9.32 -48.23
CA LEU A 277 -18.28 10.62 -48.69
C LEU A 277 -19.09 10.48 -49.98
N ARG A 278 -18.63 9.64 -50.91
CA ARG A 278 -19.35 9.37 -52.17
C ARG A 278 -20.70 8.68 -51.92
N GLN A 279 -20.77 7.78 -50.95
CA GLN A 279 -22.00 7.07 -50.60
C GLN A 279 -23.03 8.00 -49.94
N ILE A 280 -22.59 8.91 -49.07
CA ILE A 280 -23.45 9.95 -48.48
C ILE A 280 -24.08 10.79 -49.59
N GLY A 281 -23.28 11.25 -50.57
CA GLY A 281 -23.79 12.03 -51.71
C GLY A 281 -24.80 11.28 -52.59
N VAL A 282 -24.57 9.99 -52.86
CA VAL A 282 -25.53 9.16 -53.62
C VAL A 282 -26.85 9.01 -52.87
N THR A 283 -26.79 8.80 -51.55
CA THR A 283 -27.98 8.62 -50.71
C THR A 283 -28.80 9.90 -50.62
N HIS A 284 -28.14 11.06 -50.47
CA HIS A 284 -28.79 12.37 -50.46
C HIS A 284 -29.57 12.66 -51.76
N ASN A 285 -28.97 12.35 -52.92
CA ASN A 285 -29.62 12.54 -54.22
C ASN A 285 -30.83 11.60 -54.43
N LEU A 286 -30.76 10.38 -53.92
CA LEU A 286 -31.88 9.42 -53.98
C LEU A 286 -33.07 9.89 -53.12
N VAL A 287 -32.82 10.40 -51.91
CA VAL A 287 -33.88 10.95 -51.04
C VAL A 287 -34.54 12.17 -51.69
N GLY A 288 -33.75 13.08 -52.26
CA GLY A 288 -34.29 14.24 -52.98
C GLY A 288 -35.18 13.87 -54.17
N ARG A 289 -34.81 12.82 -54.93
CA ARG A 289 -35.62 12.33 -56.06
C ARG A 289 -36.97 11.78 -55.60
N ASP A 290 -36.99 10.98 -54.55
CA ASP A 290 -38.21 10.37 -54.03
C ASP A 290 -39.13 11.41 -53.37
N ALA A 291 -38.57 12.42 -52.69
CA ALA A 291 -39.34 13.53 -52.13
C ALA A 291 -40.05 14.36 -53.22
N ASN A 292 -39.35 14.69 -54.31
CA ASN A 292 -39.96 15.40 -55.44
C ASN A 292 -41.05 14.55 -56.11
N SER A 293 -40.79 13.26 -56.32
CA SER A 293 -41.76 12.32 -56.93
C SER A 293 -43.02 12.17 -56.09
N LEU A 294 -42.91 12.21 -54.75
CA LEU A 294 -44.06 12.17 -53.84
C LEU A 294 -44.88 13.47 -53.94
N THR A 295 -44.22 14.60 -54.09
CA THR A 295 -44.85 15.92 -54.19
C THR A 295 -45.65 16.03 -55.50
N ASP A 296 -45.07 15.60 -56.62
CA ASP A 296 -45.74 15.54 -57.93
C ASP A 296 -46.94 14.57 -57.92
N PHE A 297 -46.80 13.44 -57.21
CA PHE A 297 -47.89 12.48 -57.03
C PHE A 297 -49.06 13.08 -56.25
N ILE A 298 -48.79 13.78 -55.14
CA ILE A 298 -49.81 14.45 -54.34
C ILE A 298 -50.55 15.51 -55.17
N GLY A 299 -49.82 16.34 -55.93
CA GLY A 299 -50.42 17.38 -56.78
C GLY A 299 -51.35 16.81 -57.85
N SER A 300 -50.89 15.80 -58.58
CA SER A 300 -51.67 15.19 -59.68
C SER A 300 -52.87 14.36 -59.21
N ALA A 301 -52.84 13.83 -57.99
CA ALA A 301 -53.92 13.02 -57.43
C ALA A 301 -55.20 13.82 -57.12
N PHE A 302 -55.11 15.14 -56.91
CA PHE A 302 -56.29 15.99 -56.74
C PHE A 302 -57.05 16.22 -58.05
N ASP A 303 -56.32 16.38 -59.16
CA ASP A 303 -56.87 16.73 -60.48
C ASP A 303 -57.40 15.53 -61.28
N LYS A 304 -56.83 14.34 -61.10
CA LYS A 304 -57.24 13.12 -61.82
C LYS A 304 -57.96 12.15 -60.88
N GLU A 305 -59.02 11.50 -61.36
CA GLU A 305 -59.77 10.52 -60.58
C GLU A 305 -58.95 9.25 -60.24
N SER A 306 -57.83 9.01 -60.95
CA SER A 306 -56.86 7.97 -60.64
C SER A 306 -55.45 8.37 -61.11
N ALA A 307 -54.52 8.55 -60.17
CA ALA A 307 -53.08 8.64 -60.44
C ALA A 307 -52.40 7.42 -59.80
N ALA A 308 -51.55 6.71 -60.56
CA ALA A 308 -50.75 5.61 -60.04
C ALA A 308 -49.52 6.15 -59.30
N ALA A 309 -49.17 5.56 -58.16
CA ALA A 309 -47.99 5.98 -57.39
C ALA A 309 -46.70 5.71 -58.17
N PRO A 310 -45.74 6.66 -58.22
CA PRO A 310 -44.44 6.42 -58.83
C PRO A 310 -43.62 5.40 -58.04
N ASP A 311 -42.62 4.82 -58.69
CA ASP A 311 -41.71 3.84 -58.07
C ASP A 311 -40.65 4.58 -57.23
N PHE A 312 -40.75 4.45 -55.91
CA PHE A 312 -39.87 5.10 -54.93
C PHE A 312 -38.66 4.21 -54.59
N GLY A 313 -37.46 4.80 -54.51
CA GLY A 313 -36.25 4.11 -54.06
C GLY A 313 -36.28 3.72 -52.57
N PHE A 314 -37.03 4.46 -51.74
CA PHE A 314 -37.20 4.20 -50.32
C PHE A 314 -38.64 3.80 -49.98
N ALA A 315 -38.79 2.67 -49.27
CA ALA A 315 -40.09 2.11 -48.89
C ALA A 315 -40.96 3.08 -48.05
N GLY A 316 -40.34 3.99 -47.29
CA GLY A 316 -41.06 5.01 -46.51
C GLY A 316 -41.90 5.96 -47.37
N PHE A 317 -41.38 6.39 -48.53
CA PHE A 317 -42.12 7.27 -49.44
C PHE A 317 -43.26 6.53 -50.15
N ALA A 318 -43.06 5.26 -50.51
CA ALA A 318 -44.12 4.40 -51.03
C ALA A 318 -45.28 4.22 -50.02
N SER A 319 -44.95 4.02 -48.75
CA SER A 319 -45.93 3.94 -47.67
C SER A 319 -46.71 5.25 -47.52
N ALA A 320 -46.03 6.40 -47.53
CA ALA A 320 -46.66 7.72 -47.48
C ALA A 320 -47.62 7.99 -48.66
N ALA A 321 -47.20 7.65 -49.89
CA ALA A 321 -48.05 7.78 -51.08
C ALA A 321 -49.32 6.91 -50.99
N SER A 322 -49.19 5.69 -50.47
CA SER A 322 -50.33 4.77 -50.29
C SER A 322 -51.31 5.27 -49.22
N GLY A 323 -50.79 5.78 -48.09
CA GLY A 323 -51.59 6.37 -47.01
C GLY A 323 -52.36 7.60 -47.46
N PHE A 324 -51.71 8.48 -48.23
CA PHE A 324 -52.34 9.65 -48.83
C PHE A 324 -53.48 9.26 -49.79
N SER A 325 -53.24 8.31 -50.68
CA SER A 325 -54.26 7.81 -51.62
C SER A 325 -55.50 7.25 -50.90
N GLY A 326 -55.29 6.50 -49.81
CA GLY A 326 -56.37 5.98 -48.97
C GLY A 326 -57.14 7.06 -48.22
N ALA A 327 -56.49 8.16 -47.82
CA ALA A 327 -57.16 9.31 -47.21
C ALA A 327 -58.02 10.08 -48.23
N LEU A 328 -57.49 10.33 -49.44
CA LEU A 328 -58.18 11.04 -50.51
C LEU A 328 -59.45 10.31 -50.98
N ALA A 329 -59.39 8.98 -51.11
CA ALA A 329 -60.55 8.16 -51.45
C ALA A 329 -61.69 8.26 -50.41
N ARG A 330 -61.32 8.30 -49.12
CA ARG A 330 -62.29 8.50 -48.02
C ARG A 330 -62.94 9.89 -48.08
N TYR A 331 -62.17 10.93 -48.38
CA TYR A 331 -62.67 12.29 -48.56
C TYR A 331 -63.67 12.40 -49.72
N ARG A 332 -63.35 11.85 -50.91
CA ARG A 332 -64.26 11.84 -52.07
C ARG A 332 -65.59 11.12 -51.76
N LYS A 333 -65.55 10.00 -51.04
CA LYS A 333 -66.74 9.22 -50.63
C LYS A 333 -67.64 9.96 -49.62
N LYS A 334 -67.07 10.84 -48.79
CA LYS A 334 -67.82 11.67 -47.85
C LYS A 334 -68.52 12.83 -48.57
N ARG A 335 -67.87 13.42 -49.58
CA ARG A 335 -68.41 14.49 -50.43
C ARG A 335 -69.55 14.02 -51.34
N SER A 336 -69.50 12.80 -51.88
CA SER A 336 -70.59 12.26 -52.72
C SER A 336 -71.88 11.94 -51.96
N LYS A 337 -71.83 11.80 -50.63
CA LYS A 337 -73.01 11.59 -49.76
C LYS A 337 -73.74 12.88 -49.35
N ALA A 338 -73.20 14.06 -49.69
CA ALA A 338 -73.73 15.36 -49.27
C ALA A 338 -74.43 16.10 -50.43
N SER A 339 -75.38 15.44 -51.11
CA SER A 339 -76.17 16.03 -52.20
C SER A 339 -77.68 15.92 -51.92
N VAL A 340 -78.38 17.06 -52.10
CA VAL A 340 -79.84 17.32 -52.15
C VAL A 340 -80.55 17.81 -50.86
N LYS A 341 -80.79 19.13 -50.77
CA LYS A 341 -82.14 19.76 -50.89
C LYS A 341 -82.06 21.30 -51.09
N PRO A 342 -83.05 21.94 -51.77
CA PRO A 342 -82.99 23.33 -52.28
C PRO A 342 -83.64 24.40 -51.37
N ALA A 343 -83.40 25.66 -51.76
CA ALA A 343 -83.49 26.94 -51.05
C ALA A 343 -84.89 27.58 -50.86
N GLU A 344 -84.94 28.60 -49.99
CA GLU A 344 -85.76 29.84 -50.10
C GLU A 344 -85.10 31.00 -49.25
N PRO A 345 -85.39 32.30 -49.49
CA PRO A 345 -84.34 33.31 -49.77
C PRO A 345 -84.29 34.60 -48.89
N MET A 346 -83.18 35.35 -49.06
CA MET A 346 -82.92 36.79 -48.75
C MET A 346 -82.87 37.22 -47.27
N GLN A 347 -82.02 38.14 -46.79
CA GLN A 347 -81.15 39.16 -47.39
C GLN A 347 -80.10 39.67 -46.36
N VAL A 348 -78.84 39.80 -46.80
CA VAL A 348 -77.82 40.87 -46.58
C VAL A 348 -77.79 41.66 -45.25
N VAL A 349 -76.63 41.68 -44.56
CA VAL A 349 -75.69 42.83 -44.40
C VAL A 349 -74.34 42.33 -43.83
N THR A 350 -73.28 43.02 -44.26
CA THR A 350 -71.82 42.86 -44.31
C THR A 350 -70.99 42.75 -43.01
N ASP A 351 -69.82 42.10 -43.19
CA ASP A 351 -68.46 42.34 -42.61
C ASP A 351 -68.28 42.29 -41.08
N SER A 352 -67.21 41.77 -40.48
CA SER A 352 -65.84 41.42 -40.90
C SER A 352 -65.21 40.48 -39.84
N GLU A 353 -64.25 39.67 -40.29
CA GLU A 353 -63.04 39.17 -39.60
C GLU A 353 -63.06 38.86 -38.08
N GLU A 354 -62.77 37.60 -37.70
CA GLU A 354 -61.49 37.18 -37.11
C GLU A 354 -61.60 35.81 -36.42
N GLY A 355 -60.55 35.00 -36.59
CA GLY A 355 -59.87 34.30 -35.50
C GLY A 355 -60.66 33.30 -34.66
N THR A 356 -60.62 32.03 -35.06
CA THR A 356 -60.93 30.88 -34.21
C THR A 356 -60.07 30.83 -32.93
N SER A 357 -60.74 30.55 -31.83
CA SER A 357 -60.18 30.29 -30.52
C SER A 357 -60.53 28.88 -30.02
N TRP A 358 -59.74 28.45 -29.03
CA TRP A 358 -59.97 27.37 -28.05
C TRP A 358 -59.69 25.94 -28.55
N GLU A 359 -58.51 25.39 -28.24
CA GLU A 359 -58.06 24.84 -26.94
C GLU A 359 -58.68 23.47 -26.61
N ASN A 360 -57.82 22.52 -26.22
CA ASN A 360 -57.79 22.00 -24.85
C ASN A 360 -56.52 21.13 -24.58
N PRO A 361 -56.15 20.83 -23.33
CA PRO A 361 -54.97 21.47 -22.71
C PRO A 361 -53.95 20.46 -22.13
N MET A 362 -52.70 20.91 -21.98
CA MET A 362 -51.75 20.32 -21.04
C MET A 362 -51.71 21.22 -19.80
N PHE A 363 -51.97 20.64 -18.62
CA PHE A 363 -51.73 21.32 -17.35
C PHE A 363 -50.24 21.30 -17.02
N ALA A 364 -49.67 22.49 -17.00
CA ALA A 364 -48.48 22.84 -16.26
C ALA A 364 -48.86 23.18 -14.81
N ASN A 365 -47.97 22.87 -13.86
CA ASN A 365 -47.88 23.64 -12.61
C ASN A 365 -46.61 24.48 -12.70
N LYS A 366 -46.80 25.80 -12.87
CA LYS A 366 -45.86 26.85 -12.50
C LYS A 366 -46.11 27.18 -11.03
N ILE A 367 -45.05 27.28 -10.23
CA ILE A 367 -45.03 28.15 -9.07
C ILE A 367 -44.18 29.36 -9.46
N GLU A 368 -44.72 30.53 -9.16
CA GLU A 368 -44.22 31.85 -9.48
C GLU A 368 -42.96 32.21 -8.71
N VAL A 369 -42.12 32.98 -9.39
CA VAL A 369 -40.98 33.72 -8.85
C VAL A 369 -41.50 35.13 -8.54
N GLU A 370 -41.36 35.56 -7.29
CA GLU A 370 -41.31 36.97 -6.92
C GLU A 370 -39.97 37.22 -6.20
N GLU A 371 -39.10 38.01 -6.84
CA GLU A 371 -38.14 38.86 -6.14
C GLU A 371 -38.85 40.19 -5.81
N PRO A 372 -38.44 40.90 -4.75
CA PRO A 372 -37.40 41.90 -4.97
C PRO A 372 -36.31 41.96 -3.90
N GLU A 373 -35.09 42.23 -4.38
CA GLU A 373 -34.07 43.12 -3.81
C GLU A 373 -34.07 43.36 -2.29
N GLU A 374 -33.05 42.78 -1.63
CA GLU A 374 -32.14 43.57 -0.79
C GLU A 374 -30.78 42.85 -0.77
N ALA A 375 -29.85 43.39 -1.56
CA ALA A 375 -28.46 43.02 -1.50
C ALA A 375 -27.89 43.47 -0.15
N LEU A 376 -27.82 42.55 0.81
CA LEU A 376 -26.89 42.64 1.91
C LEU A 376 -25.51 42.29 1.35
N GLU A 377 -24.78 43.35 0.95
CA GLU A 377 -23.33 43.35 0.92
C GLU A 377 -22.84 42.97 2.33
N THR A 378 -22.64 41.69 2.60
CA THR A 378 -21.75 41.28 3.68
C THR A 378 -20.35 41.59 3.22
N GLU A 379 -19.83 42.69 3.75
CA GLU A 379 -18.43 43.06 3.73
C GLU A 379 -17.55 41.81 3.88
N ALA A 380 -16.61 41.66 2.95
CA ALA A 380 -15.43 40.86 3.19
C ALA A 380 -14.70 41.46 4.40
N GLN A 381 -15.06 40.98 5.60
CA GLN A 381 -14.24 41.17 6.77
C GLN A 381 -12.99 40.32 6.59
N ALA A 382 -11.90 41.01 6.27
CA ALA A 382 -10.57 40.51 6.48
C ALA A 382 -10.42 40.08 7.95
N GLY A 383 -10.04 38.82 8.15
CA GLY A 383 -9.17 38.39 9.26
C GLY A 383 -9.81 38.25 10.64
N GLY A 384 -10.64 37.23 10.81
CA GLY A 384 -10.53 36.39 12.01
C GLY A 384 -9.96 35.05 11.56
N ALA A 385 -8.74 34.69 11.97
CA ALA A 385 -8.24 33.34 11.72
C ALA A 385 -9.21 32.36 12.36
N LEU A 386 -9.73 31.38 11.60
CA LEU A 386 -10.49 30.27 12.19
C LEU A 386 -9.56 29.62 13.23
N GLU A 387 -9.93 29.69 14.50
CA GLU A 387 -9.13 29.13 15.58
C GLU A 387 -9.37 27.62 15.63
N ILE A 388 -8.57 26.90 14.84
CA ILE A 388 -8.60 25.44 14.81
C ILE A 388 -7.82 24.91 16.03
N PRO A 389 -8.39 24.06 16.89
CA PRO A 389 -7.68 23.56 18.06
C PRO A 389 -6.48 22.69 17.66
N ALA A 390 -5.26 23.19 17.83
CA ALA A 390 -4.06 22.52 17.34
C ALA A 390 -3.86 21.10 17.91
N HIS A 391 -4.35 20.84 19.13
CA HIS A 391 -4.18 19.55 19.80
C HIS A 391 -4.97 18.40 19.18
N ILE A 392 -5.92 18.66 18.28
CA ILE A 392 -6.61 17.59 17.55
C ILE A 392 -5.73 16.97 16.47
N PHE A 393 -4.66 17.65 16.05
CA PHE A 393 -3.68 17.15 15.07
C PHE A 393 -2.57 16.42 15.82
N ARG A 394 -2.73 15.10 15.93
CA ARG A 394 -1.86 14.23 16.74
C ARG A 394 -0.68 13.71 15.91
N ALA A 395 0.06 12.75 16.47
CA ALA A 395 1.24 12.19 15.81
C ALA A 395 0.93 11.32 14.58
N TYR A 396 -0.25 10.72 14.47
CA TYR A 396 -0.57 9.76 13.39
C TYR A 396 -2.00 9.87 12.85
N ASP A 397 -2.83 10.73 13.45
CA ASP A 397 -4.22 10.96 13.05
C ASP A 397 -4.71 12.35 13.49
N ILE A 398 -5.93 12.70 13.08
CA ILE A 398 -6.68 13.83 13.61
C ILE A 398 -7.77 13.29 14.53
N ARG A 399 -7.90 13.78 15.76
CA ARG A 399 -8.88 13.26 16.74
C ARG A 399 -9.30 14.33 17.75
N GLY A 400 -10.61 14.44 17.98
CA GLY A 400 -11.18 15.35 18.97
C GLY A 400 -12.61 14.98 19.37
N ILE A 401 -13.19 15.77 20.26
CA ILE A 401 -14.61 15.71 20.63
C ILE A 401 -15.43 16.20 19.43
N ALA A 402 -16.34 15.35 18.96
CA ALA A 402 -17.04 15.54 17.71
C ALA A 402 -17.82 16.86 17.63
N ASP A 403 -18.51 17.22 18.71
CA ASP A 403 -19.45 18.36 18.71
C ASP A 403 -18.78 19.71 18.98
N THR A 404 -17.58 19.71 19.58
CA THR A 404 -16.92 20.95 20.02
C THR A 404 -15.57 21.20 19.35
N GLU A 405 -14.82 20.16 19.03
CA GLU A 405 -13.47 20.27 18.46
C GLU A 405 -13.43 19.87 16.97
N LEU A 406 -14.42 19.08 16.52
CA LEU A 406 -14.64 18.71 15.12
C LEU A 406 -16.01 19.22 14.63
N ASP A 407 -16.27 20.49 14.92
CA ASP A 407 -17.45 21.19 14.42
C ASP A 407 -17.40 21.36 12.88
N ASP A 408 -18.51 21.80 12.30
CA ASP A 408 -18.65 21.90 10.84
C ASP A 408 -17.61 22.84 10.21
N ALA A 409 -17.24 23.93 10.87
CA ALA A 409 -16.26 24.89 10.38
C ALA A 409 -14.85 24.28 10.37
N THR A 410 -14.48 23.60 11.44
CA THR A 410 -13.19 22.92 11.59
C THR A 410 -13.07 21.78 10.58
N VAL A 411 -14.10 20.94 10.48
CA VAL A 411 -14.14 19.84 9.51
C VAL A 411 -14.07 20.36 8.08
N ALA A 412 -14.75 21.48 7.77
CA ALA A 412 -14.67 22.07 6.44
C ALA A 412 -13.28 22.58 6.09
N ALA A 413 -12.59 23.23 7.04
CA ALA A 413 -11.22 23.68 6.84
C ALA A 413 -10.25 22.50 6.66
N ILE A 414 -10.41 21.43 7.44
CA ILE A 414 -9.61 20.20 7.30
C ILE A 414 -9.87 19.53 5.94
N GLY A 415 -11.13 19.38 5.53
CA GLY A 415 -11.50 18.78 4.25
C GLY A 415 -10.91 19.55 3.07
N LYS A 416 -10.94 20.89 3.09
CA LYS A 416 -10.29 21.72 2.07
C LYS A 416 -8.77 21.61 2.11
N ALA A 417 -8.17 21.54 3.29
CA ALA A 417 -6.73 21.34 3.43
C ALA A 417 -6.29 19.99 2.83
N LEU A 418 -7.03 18.92 3.12
CA LEU A 418 -6.79 17.57 2.62
C LEU A 418 -7.02 17.44 1.11
N GLY A 419 -8.14 17.96 0.58
CA GLY A 419 -8.41 17.96 -0.86
C GLY A 419 -7.35 18.75 -1.64
N SER A 420 -6.88 19.87 -1.09
CA SER A 420 -5.77 20.62 -1.68
C SER A 420 -4.45 19.84 -1.62
N ALA A 421 -4.18 19.14 -0.51
CA ALA A 421 -2.95 18.37 -0.34
C ALA A 421 -2.90 17.15 -1.28
N ALA A 422 -4.04 16.48 -1.48
CA ALA A 422 -4.17 15.40 -2.45
C ALA A 422 -3.86 15.88 -3.87
N LEU A 423 -4.44 17.01 -4.30
CA LEU A 423 -4.18 17.58 -5.62
C LEU A 423 -2.72 17.97 -5.82
N ASP A 424 -2.09 18.58 -4.82
CA ASP A 424 -0.66 18.94 -4.88
C ASP A 424 0.26 17.70 -4.97
N ALA A 425 -0.16 16.60 -4.35
CA ALA A 425 0.50 15.30 -4.42
C ALA A 425 0.22 14.54 -5.73
N GLY A 426 -0.62 15.09 -6.62
CA GLY A 426 -0.99 14.47 -7.89
C GLY A 426 -2.10 13.41 -7.77
N ASN A 427 -2.78 13.31 -6.62
CA ASN A 427 -3.99 12.51 -6.46
C ASN A 427 -5.21 13.39 -6.82
N ASP A 428 -5.78 13.18 -8.01
CA ASP A 428 -6.99 13.89 -8.45
C ASP A 428 -8.27 13.38 -7.76
N ARG A 429 -8.20 12.19 -7.17
CA ARG A 429 -9.32 11.51 -6.52
C ARG A 429 -8.93 10.87 -5.19
N LEU A 430 -9.87 10.89 -4.24
CA LEU A 430 -9.69 10.36 -2.89
C LEU A 430 -10.85 9.45 -2.48
N VAL A 431 -10.54 8.34 -1.79
CA VAL A 431 -11.55 7.44 -1.19
C VAL A 431 -12.01 8.01 0.15
N LEU A 432 -13.31 8.11 0.39
CA LEU A 432 -13.89 8.57 1.65
C LEU A 432 -14.75 7.46 2.27
N ALA A 433 -14.53 7.21 3.55
CA ALA A 433 -15.22 6.18 4.32
C ALA A 433 -15.51 6.68 5.74
N ARG A 434 -16.40 6.00 6.46
CA ARG A 434 -16.69 6.30 7.87
C ARG A 434 -17.00 5.07 8.72
N ASP A 435 -16.82 5.19 10.04
CA ASP A 435 -17.31 4.22 11.01
C ASP A 435 -18.80 4.46 11.39
N GLY A 436 -19.27 3.67 12.36
CA GLY A 436 -20.65 3.65 12.84
C GLY A 436 -21.02 4.65 13.95
N ARG A 437 -20.16 5.63 14.28
CA ARG A 437 -20.49 6.63 15.32
C ARG A 437 -21.59 7.57 14.89
N LEU A 438 -22.35 8.08 15.87
CA LEU A 438 -23.47 8.99 15.63
C LEU A 438 -23.04 10.28 14.90
N SER A 439 -21.83 10.78 15.20
CA SER A 439 -21.28 11.98 14.58
C SER A 439 -20.60 11.73 13.23
N SER A 440 -20.34 10.47 12.87
CA SER A 440 -19.57 10.12 11.67
C SER A 440 -20.30 10.52 10.39
N GLU A 441 -21.62 10.42 10.33
CA GLU A 441 -22.42 10.84 9.16
C GLU A 441 -22.26 12.35 8.89
N ARG A 442 -22.46 13.20 9.91
CA ARG A 442 -22.28 14.66 9.80
C ARG A 442 -20.87 15.03 9.34
N ILE A 443 -19.85 14.46 9.99
CA ILE A 443 -18.44 14.77 9.70
C ILE A 443 -18.08 14.31 8.28
N HIS A 444 -18.54 13.12 7.88
CA HIS A 444 -18.33 12.56 6.55
C HIS A 444 -18.94 13.44 5.45
N GLU A 445 -20.20 13.87 5.59
CA GLU A 445 -20.84 14.77 4.62
C GLU A 445 -20.13 16.12 4.49
N MET A 446 -19.70 16.69 5.62
CA MET A 446 -18.96 17.96 5.62
C MET A 446 -17.59 17.81 4.95
N LEU A 447 -16.85 16.73 5.23
CA LEU A 447 -15.59 16.42 4.56
C LEU A 447 -15.78 16.23 3.07
N GLN A 448 -16.76 15.42 2.66
CA GLN A 448 -17.07 15.15 1.27
C GLN A 448 -17.27 16.47 0.49
N ASN A 449 -18.16 17.34 0.97
CA ASN A 449 -18.44 18.61 0.31
C ASN A 449 -17.21 19.53 0.28
N SER A 450 -16.40 19.50 1.32
CA SER A 450 -15.21 20.34 1.44
C SER A 450 -14.09 19.90 0.52
N VAL A 451 -13.87 18.59 0.37
CA VAL A 451 -12.90 18.02 -0.60
C VAL A 451 -13.36 18.30 -2.03
N LEU A 452 -14.63 18.06 -2.36
CA LEU A 452 -15.17 18.37 -3.70
C LEU A 452 -15.01 19.86 -4.06
N SER A 453 -15.12 20.76 -3.08
CA SER A 453 -14.95 22.21 -3.29
C SER A 453 -13.53 22.63 -3.66
N THR A 454 -12.52 21.77 -3.49
CA THR A 454 -11.15 22.04 -3.94
C THR A 454 -10.91 21.64 -5.39
N GLY A 455 -11.85 20.91 -6.00
CA GLY A 455 -11.68 20.28 -7.31
C GLY A 455 -11.15 18.84 -7.26
N CYS A 456 -11.02 18.24 -6.07
CA CYS A 456 -10.64 16.84 -5.93
C CYS A 456 -11.89 15.95 -5.97
N ASP A 457 -11.85 14.88 -6.77
CA ASP A 457 -12.93 13.90 -6.84
C ASP A 457 -13.01 13.06 -5.56
N VAL A 458 -14.22 12.60 -5.20
CA VAL A 458 -14.44 11.71 -4.06
C VAL A 458 -15.06 10.39 -4.52
N ILE A 459 -14.48 9.27 -4.09
CA ILE A 459 -15.13 7.94 -4.09
C ILE A 459 -15.62 7.66 -2.68
N ASP A 460 -16.91 7.81 -2.45
CA ASP A 460 -17.57 7.49 -1.18
C ASP A 460 -17.87 5.98 -1.14
N ILE A 461 -17.29 5.28 -0.15
CA ILE A 461 -17.54 3.86 0.12
C ILE A 461 -18.38 3.63 1.39
N GLY A 462 -18.93 4.70 1.96
CA GLY A 462 -19.91 4.63 3.04
C GLY A 462 -19.38 4.13 4.38
N LEU A 463 -20.24 3.42 5.10
CA LEU A 463 -19.96 2.87 6.43
C LEU A 463 -19.22 1.54 6.28
N VAL A 464 -17.92 1.53 6.59
CA VAL A 464 -17.07 0.35 6.50
C VAL A 464 -15.98 0.40 7.59
N PRO A 465 -15.37 -0.74 7.96
CA PRO A 465 -14.15 -0.77 8.74
C PRO A 465 -13.01 0.04 8.10
N THR A 466 -12.10 0.55 8.94
CA THR A 466 -10.88 1.23 8.50
C THR A 466 -10.06 0.44 7.47
N PRO A 467 -9.82 -0.88 7.61
CA PRO A 467 -9.07 -1.63 6.60
C PRO A 467 -9.75 -1.67 5.21
N LEU A 468 -11.07 -1.52 5.14
CA LEU A 468 -11.77 -1.47 3.85
C LEU A 468 -11.50 -0.16 3.10
N MET A 469 -11.33 0.96 3.82
CA MET A 469 -10.83 2.20 3.23
C MET A 469 -9.42 2.01 2.68
N TYR A 470 -8.52 1.40 3.45
CA TYR A 470 -7.16 1.11 2.97
C TYR A 470 -7.16 0.18 1.75
N PHE A 471 -7.93 -0.90 1.78
CA PHE A 471 -8.12 -1.80 0.65
C PHE A 471 -8.62 -1.05 -0.58
N ALA A 472 -9.63 -0.20 -0.44
CA ALA A 472 -10.15 0.59 -1.56
C ALA A 472 -9.09 1.51 -2.18
N THR A 473 -8.18 2.10 -1.39
CA THR A 473 -7.10 2.93 -1.96
C THR A 473 -6.14 2.14 -2.85
N GLU A 474 -5.92 0.86 -2.56
CA GLU A 474 -5.10 -0.06 -3.34
C GLU A 474 -5.88 -0.64 -4.53
N HIS A 475 -7.10 -1.15 -4.29
CA HIS A 475 -7.96 -1.79 -5.28
C HIS A 475 -8.41 -0.84 -6.39
N LEU A 476 -8.70 0.42 -6.04
CA LEU A 476 -9.11 1.44 -6.99
C LEU A 476 -7.93 2.27 -7.52
N HIS A 477 -6.71 1.96 -7.08
CA HIS A 477 -5.46 2.63 -7.46
C HIS A 477 -5.50 4.15 -7.27
N THR A 478 -6.18 4.63 -6.23
CA THR A 478 -6.26 6.07 -5.93
C THR A 478 -5.02 6.56 -5.18
N GLY A 479 -4.42 5.71 -4.34
CA GLY A 479 -3.32 6.08 -3.45
C GLY A 479 -3.66 7.16 -2.43
N ALA A 480 -4.93 7.52 -2.28
CA ALA A 480 -5.39 8.54 -1.35
C ALA A 480 -6.75 8.16 -0.75
N GLY A 481 -6.89 8.36 0.55
CA GLY A 481 -8.12 8.04 1.27
C GLY A 481 -8.23 8.70 2.65
N ILE A 482 -9.46 8.92 3.10
CA ILE A 482 -9.80 9.46 4.42
C ILE A 482 -10.84 8.54 5.04
N MET A 483 -10.56 8.09 6.26
CA MET A 483 -11.49 7.33 7.09
C MET A 483 -11.92 8.18 8.27
N VAL A 484 -13.22 8.49 8.35
CA VAL A 484 -13.84 9.18 9.48
C VAL A 484 -14.11 8.17 10.59
N THR A 485 -13.41 8.31 11.70
CA THR A 485 -13.55 7.37 12.81
C THR A 485 -13.10 7.97 14.13
N GLY A 486 -13.65 7.48 15.25
CA GLY A 486 -13.14 7.68 16.61
C GLY A 486 -12.35 6.47 17.16
N SER A 487 -12.09 5.46 16.33
CA SER A 487 -11.47 4.17 16.69
C SER A 487 -12.14 3.54 17.92
N HIS A 488 -11.42 3.35 19.03
CA HIS A 488 -11.95 2.79 20.28
C HIS A 488 -12.43 3.82 21.31
N ASN A 489 -12.34 5.11 21.04
CA ASN A 489 -12.72 6.11 22.04
C ASN A 489 -14.23 6.10 22.32
N GLY A 490 -14.67 6.78 23.39
CA GLY A 490 -16.11 6.89 23.71
C GLY A 490 -16.93 7.53 22.58
N PRO A 491 -18.27 7.37 22.55
CA PRO A 491 -19.17 7.87 21.51
C PRO A 491 -18.96 9.34 21.10
N GLU A 492 -18.55 10.17 22.05
CA GLU A 492 -18.32 11.61 21.90
C GLU A 492 -17.10 11.96 21.04
N TYR A 493 -16.17 11.03 20.85
CA TYR A 493 -14.97 11.23 20.06
C TYR A 493 -15.17 10.86 18.59
N ASN A 494 -14.51 11.60 17.71
CA ASN A 494 -14.35 11.24 16.30
C ASN A 494 -13.01 11.79 15.76
N GLY A 495 -12.74 11.59 14.48
CA GLY A 495 -11.42 11.87 13.91
C GLY A 495 -11.28 11.40 12.46
N MET A 496 -10.05 11.47 11.97
CA MET A 496 -9.71 11.17 10.58
C MET A 496 -8.37 10.42 10.52
N LYS A 497 -8.36 9.24 9.92
CA LYS A 497 -7.16 8.54 9.46
C LYS A 497 -6.98 8.84 7.99
N VAL A 498 -5.78 9.28 7.59
CA VAL A 498 -5.54 9.82 6.24
C VAL A 498 -4.40 9.08 5.56
N VAL A 499 -4.61 8.73 4.29
CA VAL A 499 -3.61 8.22 3.35
C VAL A 499 -3.47 9.21 2.20
N LEU A 500 -2.25 9.64 1.89
CA LEU A 500 -1.90 10.40 0.70
C LEU A 500 -0.63 9.81 0.10
N GLU A 501 -0.48 9.80 -1.23
CA GLU A 501 0.66 9.18 -1.92
C GLU A 501 0.94 7.72 -1.48
N SER A 502 -0.13 6.95 -1.25
CA SER A 502 -0.11 5.58 -0.73
C SER A 502 0.59 5.43 0.64
N LYS A 503 0.63 6.51 1.43
CA LYS A 503 1.25 6.54 2.76
C LYS A 503 0.29 7.15 3.78
N SER A 504 0.17 6.52 4.94
CA SER A 504 -0.55 7.12 6.06
C SER A 504 0.18 8.36 6.55
N LEU A 505 -0.54 9.44 6.87
CA LEU A 505 0.09 10.64 7.40
C LEU A 505 0.67 10.39 8.80
N VAL A 506 1.85 10.96 9.05
CA VAL A 506 2.54 10.83 10.32
C VAL A 506 3.34 12.09 10.65
N ASP A 507 3.45 12.40 11.94
CA ASP A 507 4.24 13.47 12.52
C ASP A 507 4.05 14.81 11.80
N GLU A 508 5.10 15.33 11.16
CA GLU A 508 5.09 16.64 10.49
C GLU A 508 4.05 16.72 9.37
N GLN A 509 3.71 15.60 8.73
CA GLN A 509 2.71 15.58 7.65
C GLN A 509 1.31 15.91 8.18
N VAL A 510 0.98 15.51 9.42
CA VAL A 510 -0.28 15.86 10.06
C VAL A 510 -0.27 17.36 10.42
N GLN A 511 0.87 17.88 10.87
CA GLN A 511 1.04 19.29 11.17
C GLN A 511 1.02 20.18 9.92
N ASP A 512 1.44 19.67 8.76
CA ASP A 512 1.30 20.36 7.47
C ASP A 512 -0.18 20.59 7.13
N ILE A 513 -1.04 19.61 7.39
CA ILE A 513 -2.50 19.77 7.22
C ILE A 513 -3.05 20.83 8.18
N TYR A 514 -2.64 20.80 9.46
CA TYR A 514 -3.01 21.86 10.41
C TYR A 514 -2.62 23.25 9.91
N ARG A 515 -1.35 23.42 9.51
CA ARG A 515 -0.83 24.70 9.03
C ARG A 515 -1.60 25.19 7.82
N ARG A 516 -1.95 24.31 6.88
CA ARG A 516 -2.76 24.64 5.72
C ARG A 516 -4.19 25.02 6.10
N ALA A 517 -4.83 24.26 6.99
CA ALA A 517 -6.18 24.52 7.47
C ALA A 517 -6.27 25.87 8.20
N ALA A 518 -5.33 26.15 9.12
CA ALA A 518 -5.26 27.38 9.87
C ALA A 518 -4.94 28.61 8.99
N ALA A 519 -4.12 28.43 7.94
CA ALA A 519 -3.78 29.50 7.01
C ALA A 519 -4.90 29.84 6.02
N GLY A 520 -5.94 29.00 5.88
CA GLY A 520 -6.98 29.17 4.87
C GLY A 520 -6.47 29.04 3.43
N SER A 521 -5.33 28.40 3.22
CA SER A 521 -4.65 28.30 1.93
C SER A 521 -5.15 27.09 1.14
N PHE A 522 -6.30 27.23 0.51
CA PHE A 522 -6.99 26.15 -0.19
C PHE A 522 -7.00 26.32 -1.70
N LEU A 523 -6.91 25.20 -2.43
CA LEU A 523 -7.34 25.14 -3.82
C LEU A 523 -8.86 25.27 -3.90
N GLN A 524 -9.36 25.70 -5.06
CA GLN A 524 -10.78 25.85 -5.35
C GLN A 524 -11.11 25.17 -6.67
N GLY A 525 -12.25 24.49 -6.71
CA GLY A 525 -12.73 23.79 -7.88
C GLY A 525 -14.08 23.12 -7.61
N ALA A 526 -14.47 22.22 -8.52
CA ALA A 526 -15.64 21.37 -8.36
C ALA A 526 -15.24 19.96 -8.80
N GLY A 527 -15.02 19.06 -7.84
CA GLY A 527 -14.78 17.64 -8.09
C GLY A 527 -16.08 16.86 -8.26
N ASP A 528 -15.95 15.64 -8.76
CA ASP A 528 -17.08 14.71 -8.94
C ASP A 528 -17.20 13.73 -7.75
N LEU A 529 -18.44 13.42 -7.37
CA LEU A 529 -18.75 12.40 -6.37
C LEU A 529 -19.16 11.09 -7.05
N THR A 530 -18.47 10.01 -6.72
CA THR A 530 -18.85 8.63 -7.09
C THR A 530 -19.10 7.83 -5.82
N ARG A 531 -20.10 6.95 -5.83
CA ARG A 531 -20.31 5.97 -4.75
C ARG A 531 -19.95 4.57 -5.22
N GLN A 532 -19.26 3.81 -4.39
CA GLN A 532 -18.89 2.43 -4.69
C GLN A 532 -19.05 1.54 -3.46
N ASP A 533 -19.62 0.35 -3.67
CA ASP A 533 -19.57 -0.72 -2.69
C ASP A 533 -18.36 -1.59 -2.99
N ILE A 534 -17.53 -1.83 -1.97
CA ILE A 534 -16.28 -2.59 -2.06
C ILE A 534 -16.25 -3.77 -1.09
N VAL A 535 -17.34 -4.02 -0.35
CA VAL A 535 -17.41 -5.08 0.66
C VAL A 535 -17.22 -6.45 0.01
N ASP A 536 -17.98 -6.74 -1.05
CA ASP A 536 -17.87 -8.01 -1.78
C ASP A 536 -16.45 -8.20 -2.35
N SER A 537 -15.88 -7.16 -2.98
CA SER A 537 -14.51 -7.21 -3.52
C SER A 537 -13.46 -7.49 -2.44
N TYR A 538 -13.63 -6.95 -1.23
CA TYR A 538 -12.75 -7.18 -0.10
C TYR A 538 -12.86 -8.63 0.40
N ILE A 539 -14.10 -9.13 0.57
CA ILE A 539 -14.36 -10.50 1.02
C ILE A 539 -13.84 -11.51 -0.01
N ASP A 540 -14.12 -11.30 -1.30
CA ASP A 540 -13.64 -12.16 -2.39
C ASP A 540 -12.11 -12.18 -2.44
N GLN A 541 -11.46 -11.02 -2.29
CA GLN A 541 -10.00 -10.93 -2.29
C GLN A 541 -9.35 -11.76 -1.15
N ILE A 542 -10.00 -11.84 0.01
CA ILE A 542 -9.55 -12.69 1.13
C ILE A 542 -9.90 -14.15 0.85
N ALA A 543 -11.13 -14.45 0.42
CA ALA A 543 -11.61 -15.81 0.18
C ALA A 543 -10.87 -16.53 -0.96
N ASP A 544 -10.37 -15.79 -1.95
CA ASP A 544 -9.58 -16.34 -3.05
C ASP A 544 -8.15 -16.75 -2.62
N ASP A 545 -7.61 -16.21 -1.52
CA ASP A 545 -6.25 -16.48 -1.04
C ASP A 545 -6.20 -17.32 0.24
N VAL A 546 -7.14 -17.11 1.17
CA VAL A 546 -7.15 -17.75 2.50
C VAL A 546 -7.90 -19.08 2.47
N VAL A 547 -7.28 -20.14 2.98
CA VAL A 547 -7.85 -21.50 2.92
C VAL A 547 -7.98 -22.13 4.31
N PHE A 548 -9.20 -22.50 4.72
CA PHE A 548 -9.44 -23.23 5.95
C PHE A 548 -9.48 -24.75 5.70
N ALA A 549 -8.64 -25.50 6.40
CA ALA A 549 -8.60 -26.97 6.25
C ALA A 549 -9.71 -27.71 7.02
N SER A 550 -10.33 -27.04 7.98
CA SER A 550 -11.45 -27.56 8.78
C SER A 550 -12.36 -26.42 9.22
N GLN A 551 -13.64 -26.71 9.42
CA GLN A 551 -14.59 -25.75 9.97
C GLN A 551 -14.33 -25.56 11.48
N LEU A 552 -14.21 -24.30 11.90
CA LEU A 552 -14.17 -23.89 13.31
C LEU A 552 -15.44 -23.13 13.68
N LYS A 553 -15.85 -23.24 14.94
CA LYS A 553 -16.85 -22.40 15.58
C LYS A 553 -16.18 -21.20 16.25
N VAL A 554 -16.55 -19.99 15.85
CA VAL A 554 -15.89 -18.76 16.29
C VAL A 554 -16.91 -17.76 16.83
N VAL A 555 -16.66 -17.22 18.02
CA VAL A 555 -17.42 -16.08 18.54
C VAL A 555 -16.77 -14.79 18.06
N LEU A 556 -17.54 -13.91 17.42
CA LEU A 556 -17.04 -12.62 16.93
C LEU A 556 -17.67 -11.48 17.71
N ASP A 557 -16.89 -10.82 18.56
CA ASP A 557 -17.29 -9.62 19.28
C ASP A 557 -16.96 -8.38 18.44
N CYS A 558 -18.00 -7.71 17.96
CA CYS A 558 -17.86 -6.50 17.14
C CYS A 558 -18.00 -5.20 17.97
N GLY A 559 -18.32 -5.29 19.26
CA GLY A 559 -18.46 -4.12 20.14
C GLY A 559 -19.38 -3.02 19.62
N ASN A 560 -20.39 -3.37 18.82
CA ASN A 560 -21.28 -2.44 18.08
C ASN A 560 -20.58 -1.50 17.08
N GLY A 561 -19.33 -1.81 16.70
CA GLY A 561 -18.51 -1.04 15.77
C GLY A 561 -18.76 -1.36 14.29
N ALA A 562 -17.91 -0.81 13.43
CA ALA A 562 -18.05 -0.89 11.97
C ALA A 562 -17.92 -2.33 11.40
N ALA A 563 -17.32 -3.26 12.14
CA ALA A 563 -17.20 -4.67 11.75
C ALA A 563 -18.49 -5.48 11.87
N SER A 564 -19.53 -4.95 12.52
CA SER A 564 -20.74 -5.68 12.92
C SER A 564 -21.42 -6.48 11.80
N GLU A 565 -21.48 -5.96 10.58
CA GLU A 565 -22.08 -6.68 9.44
C GLU A 565 -21.04 -7.51 8.65
N ILE A 566 -19.84 -6.95 8.47
CA ILE A 566 -18.83 -7.48 7.55
C ILE A 566 -18.05 -8.65 8.17
N ALA A 567 -17.75 -8.62 9.47
CA ALA A 567 -17.00 -9.70 10.12
C ALA A 567 -17.80 -11.03 10.09
N PRO A 568 -19.07 -11.08 10.51
CA PRO A 568 -19.83 -12.32 10.41
C PRO A 568 -19.93 -12.84 8.97
N MET A 569 -20.10 -11.94 8.00
CA MET A 569 -20.16 -12.29 6.58
C MET A 569 -18.85 -12.92 6.07
N LEU A 570 -17.71 -12.28 6.36
CA LEU A 570 -16.38 -12.74 5.95
C LEU A 570 -16.03 -14.11 6.55
N PHE A 571 -16.21 -14.30 7.85
CA PHE A 571 -15.82 -15.55 8.50
C PHE A 571 -16.77 -16.70 8.10
N ALA A 572 -18.07 -16.41 7.89
CA ALA A 572 -19.02 -17.39 7.38
C ALA A 572 -18.72 -17.79 5.93
N SER A 573 -18.30 -16.85 5.07
CA SER A 573 -17.96 -17.15 3.67
C SER A 573 -16.74 -18.05 3.54
N LEU A 574 -15.79 -17.95 4.49
CA LEU A 574 -14.63 -18.84 4.61
C LEU A 574 -14.96 -20.20 5.26
N GLY A 575 -16.20 -20.40 5.74
CA GLY A 575 -16.69 -21.68 6.23
C GLY A 575 -16.74 -21.84 7.76
N CYS A 576 -16.54 -20.79 8.55
CA CYS A 576 -16.72 -20.85 10.00
C CYS A 576 -18.20 -20.99 10.41
N GLU A 577 -18.45 -21.67 11.53
CA GLU A 577 -19.70 -21.50 12.29
C GLU A 577 -19.56 -20.25 13.14
N VAL A 578 -20.22 -19.16 12.75
CA VAL A 578 -20.08 -17.86 13.41
C VAL A 578 -21.15 -17.67 14.48
N VAL A 579 -20.72 -17.30 15.69
CA VAL A 579 -21.60 -16.75 16.74
C VAL A 579 -21.32 -15.25 16.86
N PRO A 580 -22.19 -14.38 16.33
CA PRO A 580 -22.01 -12.94 16.44
C PRO A 580 -22.33 -12.46 17.86
N LEU A 581 -21.47 -11.61 18.41
CA LEU A 581 -21.63 -10.93 19.69
C LEU A 581 -21.55 -9.42 19.46
N PHE A 582 -22.56 -8.69 19.92
CA PHE A 582 -22.70 -7.23 19.73
C PHE A 582 -22.48 -6.76 18.27
N ALA A 583 -22.96 -7.57 17.31
CA ALA A 583 -22.79 -7.37 15.88
C ALA A 583 -23.91 -6.54 15.23
N GLU A 584 -24.41 -5.53 15.95
CA GLU A 584 -25.28 -4.50 15.40
C GLU A 584 -24.57 -3.15 15.53
N VAL A 585 -24.48 -2.38 14.43
CA VAL A 585 -23.84 -1.06 14.48
C VAL A 585 -24.68 -0.11 15.34
N ASP A 586 -24.13 0.30 16.47
CA ASP A 586 -24.72 1.30 17.36
C ASP A 586 -23.62 2.17 17.96
N GLY A 587 -23.52 3.41 17.44
CA GLY A 587 -22.54 4.40 17.88
C GLY A 587 -22.68 4.86 19.33
N ASN A 588 -23.70 4.43 20.07
CA ASN A 588 -23.79 4.62 21.52
C ASN A 588 -22.94 3.61 22.31
N PHE A 589 -22.49 2.52 21.68
CA PHE A 589 -21.76 1.41 22.30
C PHE A 589 -22.44 0.89 23.59
N PRO A 590 -23.69 0.40 23.51
CA PRO A 590 -24.54 0.14 24.67
C PRO A 590 -24.09 -1.01 25.58
N ASN A 591 -23.14 -1.85 25.13
CA ASN A 591 -22.71 -3.05 25.84
C ASN A 591 -21.39 -2.81 26.59
N HIS A 592 -20.30 -2.59 25.86
CA HIS A 592 -19.01 -2.14 26.34
C HIS A 592 -18.37 -1.23 25.27
N LEU A 593 -17.32 -0.50 25.64
CA LEU A 593 -16.55 0.24 24.63
C LEU A 593 -15.83 -0.75 23.71
N PRO A 594 -15.74 -0.48 22.40
CA PRO A 594 -15.05 -1.36 21.45
C PRO A 594 -13.53 -1.13 21.52
N ASP A 595 -12.96 -1.41 22.70
CA ASP A 595 -11.51 -1.41 22.94
C ASP A 595 -11.08 -2.79 23.45
N PRO A 596 -10.72 -3.73 22.54
CA PRO A 596 -10.34 -5.08 22.91
C PRO A 596 -8.99 -5.13 23.65
N GLY A 597 -8.22 -4.04 23.68
CA GLY A 597 -7.00 -3.95 24.48
C GLY A 597 -7.24 -3.90 26.00
N LYS A 598 -8.50 -3.79 26.43
CA LYS A 598 -8.91 -3.74 27.84
C LYS A 598 -9.58 -5.06 28.22
N PRO A 599 -9.01 -5.86 29.15
CA PRO A 599 -9.56 -7.16 29.54
C PRO A 599 -11.01 -7.10 30.02
N GLU A 600 -11.44 -6.01 30.65
CA GLU A 600 -12.82 -5.81 31.08
C GLU A 600 -13.84 -5.80 29.93
N ASN A 601 -13.44 -5.35 28.74
CA ASN A 601 -14.29 -5.34 27.54
C ASN A 601 -14.38 -6.73 26.88
N LEU A 602 -13.46 -7.64 27.19
CA LEU A 602 -13.43 -9.01 26.63
C LEU A 602 -14.22 -10.02 27.46
N ARG A 603 -14.76 -9.62 28.61
CA ARG A 603 -15.45 -10.55 29.52
C ARG A 603 -16.64 -11.24 28.88
N ALA A 604 -17.45 -10.49 28.12
CA ALA A 604 -18.59 -11.05 27.41
C ALA A 604 -18.17 -12.06 26.36
N LEU A 605 -17.08 -11.78 25.60
CA LEU A 605 -16.50 -12.72 24.66
C LEU A 605 -16.02 -14.01 25.35
N VAL A 606 -15.30 -13.90 26.47
CA VAL A 606 -14.84 -15.08 27.25
C VAL A 606 -16.02 -15.93 27.72
N ASP A 607 -17.06 -15.30 28.27
CA ASP A 607 -18.26 -15.98 28.74
C ASP A 607 -19.00 -16.67 27.59
N GLU A 608 -19.11 -16.01 26.43
CA GLU A 608 -19.79 -16.54 25.24
C GLU A 608 -19.00 -17.69 24.57
N VAL A 609 -17.67 -17.59 24.48
CA VAL A 609 -16.81 -18.69 23.99
C VAL A 609 -17.04 -19.95 24.82
N SER A 610 -17.06 -19.81 26.16
CA SER A 610 -17.32 -20.93 27.06
C SER A 610 -18.75 -21.47 26.92
N ALA A 611 -19.75 -20.59 26.86
CA ALA A 611 -21.16 -20.96 26.75
C ALA A 611 -21.46 -21.71 25.44
N GLN A 612 -20.82 -21.30 24.35
CA GLN A 612 -21.01 -21.88 23.01
C GLN A 612 -20.12 -23.07 22.73
N GLN A 613 -19.15 -23.35 23.61
CA GLN A 613 -18.08 -24.31 23.38
C GLN A 613 -17.38 -24.02 22.04
N ALA A 614 -17.12 -22.75 21.78
CA ALA A 614 -16.45 -22.31 20.55
C ALA A 614 -14.95 -22.64 20.59
N ASP A 615 -14.36 -22.79 19.41
CA ASP A 615 -12.93 -23.12 19.26
C ASP A 615 -12.04 -21.91 19.60
N LEU A 616 -12.54 -20.69 19.35
CA LEU A 616 -11.95 -19.44 19.79
C LEU A 616 -12.95 -18.29 19.70
N GLY A 617 -12.58 -17.16 20.30
CA GLY A 617 -13.24 -15.87 20.15
C GLY A 617 -12.30 -14.83 19.54
N ILE A 618 -12.86 -13.90 18.75
CA ILE A 618 -12.13 -12.74 18.22
C ILE A 618 -12.93 -11.48 18.55
N ALA A 619 -12.27 -10.48 19.14
CA ALA A 619 -12.83 -9.16 19.35
C ALA A 619 -12.16 -8.15 18.43
N PHE A 620 -12.97 -7.27 17.83
CA PHE A 620 -12.51 -6.13 17.04
C PHE A 620 -12.69 -4.82 17.81
N ASP A 621 -11.89 -3.82 17.47
CA ASP A 621 -12.14 -2.47 17.95
C ASP A 621 -13.16 -1.72 17.08
N GLY A 622 -13.50 -0.47 17.45
CA GLY A 622 -14.65 0.24 16.88
C GLY A 622 -14.61 0.42 15.36
N ASP A 623 -13.42 0.49 14.77
CA ASP A 623 -13.18 0.57 13.32
C ASP A 623 -12.44 -0.64 12.73
N ALA A 624 -12.21 -1.68 13.54
CA ALA A 624 -11.73 -3.01 13.21
C ALA A 624 -10.40 -3.11 12.45
N ASP A 625 -9.49 -2.15 12.66
CA ASP A 625 -8.08 -2.31 12.27
C ASP A 625 -7.25 -3.02 13.35
N ARG A 626 -7.86 -3.32 14.50
CA ARG A 626 -7.27 -4.14 15.57
C ARG A 626 -8.06 -5.41 15.82
N MET A 627 -7.37 -6.42 16.34
CA MET A 627 -8.00 -7.62 16.87
C MET A 627 -7.31 -8.15 18.13
N VAL A 628 -8.09 -8.82 18.98
CA VAL A 628 -7.60 -9.65 20.09
C VAL A 628 -8.31 -11.00 20.03
N ALA A 629 -7.60 -12.06 20.40
CA ALA A 629 -8.15 -13.42 20.42
C ALA A 629 -8.37 -13.91 21.86
N VAL A 630 -9.39 -14.75 22.02
CA VAL A 630 -9.68 -15.53 23.22
C VAL A 630 -9.66 -17.01 22.84
N THR A 631 -8.94 -17.83 23.59
CA THR A 631 -8.87 -19.27 23.31
C THR A 631 -10.13 -20.01 23.75
N ALA A 632 -10.30 -21.27 23.33
CA ALA A 632 -11.40 -22.13 23.80
C ALA A 632 -11.42 -22.28 25.34
N SER A 633 -10.26 -22.22 25.99
CA SER A 633 -10.16 -22.26 27.46
C SER A 633 -10.51 -20.93 28.15
N GLY A 634 -10.76 -19.86 27.39
CA GLY A 634 -11.06 -18.53 27.89
C GLY A 634 -9.82 -17.66 28.18
N ARG A 635 -8.63 -18.08 27.73
CA ARG A 635 -7.41 -17.27 27.84
C ARG A 635 -7.46 -16.12 26.83
N ILE A 636 -7.38 -14.88 27.32
CA ILE A 636 -7.12 -13.70 26.47
C ILE A 636 -5.67 -13.76 26.00
N VAL A 637 -5.45 -13.58 24.70
CA VAL A 637 -4.11 -13.64 24.09
C VAL A 637 -3.63 -12.23 23.76
N ASP A 638 -2.54 -11.81 24.40
CA ASP A 638 -1.92 -10.51 24.12
C ASP A 638 -1.42 -10.43 22.66
N ALA A 639 -1.46 -9.23 22.08
CA ALA A 639 -1.19 -9.02 20.67
C ALA A 639 0.25 -9.38 20.25
N ASP A 640 1.23 -9.16 21.13
CA ASP A 640 2.62 -9.54 20.88
C ASP A 640 2.84 -11.06 20.86
N ILE A 641 2.01 -11.83 21.56
CA ILE A 641 1.99 -13.29 21.50
C ILE A 641 1.32 -13.79 20.21
N LEU A 642 0.22 -13.17 19.78
CA LEU A 642 -0.35 -13.44 18.46
C LEU A 642 0.65 -13.13 17.35
N LEU A 643 1.43 -12.05 17.48
CA LEU A 643 2.48 -11.70 16.53
C LEU A 643 3.59 -12.77 16.45
N MET A 644 3.89 -13.48 17.54
CA MET A 644 4.80 -14.63 17.48
C MET A 644 4.25 -15.73 16.57
N LEU A 645 2.96 -16.06 16.70
CA LEU A 645 2.32 -17.08 15.86
C LEU A 645 2.33 -16.65 14.38
N PHE A 646 1.94 -15.41 14.09
CA PHE A 646 1.98 -14.88 12.73
C PHE A 646 3.41 -14.85 12.17
N ALA A 647 4.40 -14.47 12.97
CA ALA A 647 5.80 -14.47 12.55
C ALA A 647 6.30 -15.89 12.25
N ARG A 648 5.94 -16.89 13.06
CA ARG A 648 6.27 -18.30 12.78
C ARG A 648 5.73 -18.71 11.41
N ASP A 649 4.45 -18.49 11.17
CA ASP A 649 3.77 -18.83 9.92
C ASP A 649 4.43 -18.14 8.70
N VAL A 650 4.52 -16.80 8.73
CA VAL A 650 5.06 -16.01 7.61
C VAL A 650 6.51 -16.39 7.30
N LEU A 651 7.35 -16.61 8.32
CA LEU A 651 8.77 -16.91 8.12
C LEU A 651 9.02 -18.31 7.58
N THR A 652 8.09 -19.26 7.74
CA THR A 652 8.22 -20.59 7.09
C THR A 652 8.31 -20.49 5.57
N ARG A 653 7.63 -19.51 4.98
CA ARG A 653 7.61 -19.25 3.53
C ARG A 653 8.56 -18.14 3.10
N ASN A 654 9.00 -17.30 4.04
CA ASN A 654 9.83 -16.12 3.75
C ASN A 654 11.08 -16.04 4.65
N PRO A 655 12.06 -16.95 4.52
CA PRO A 655 13.29 -16.90 5.30
C PRO A 655 14.05 -15.58 5.08
N GLY A 656 14.53 -14.97 6.16
CA GLY A 656 15.25 -13.69 6.14
C GLY A 656 14.37 -12.45 6.10
N ALA A 657 13.04 -12.60 6.05
CA ALA A 657 12.13 -11.45 6.03
C ALA A 657 12.17 -10.66 7.35
N ASP A 658 11.90 -9.36 7.25
CA ASP A 658 11.81 -8.48 8.40
C ASP A 658 10.43 -8.58 9.03
N VAL A 659 10.41 -8.57 10.36
CA VAL A 659 9.19 -8.45 11.17
C VAL A 659 9.33 -7.23 12.06
N VAL A 660 8.48 -6.23 11.82
CA VAL A 660 8.49 -4.96 12.56
C VAL A 660 7.55 -5.04 13.76
N TYR A 661 7.99 -4.59 14.93
CA TYR A 661 7.13 -4.56 16.11
C TYR A 661 7.45 -3.40 17.04
N ASP A 662 6.49 -2.93 17.83
CA ASP A 662 6.70 -1.76 18.68
C ASP A 662 7.47 -2.06 19.98
N VAL A 663 7.97 -1.01 20.63
CA VAL A 663 8.74 -1.09 21.88
C VAL A 663 7.96 -1.71 23.05
N LYS A 664 6.62 -1.80 22.97
CA LYS A 664 5.81 -2.41 24.02
C LYS A 664 5.82 -3.93 23.95
N CYS A 665 6.12 -4.55 22.82
CA CYS A 665 6.10 -6.01 22.67
C CYS A 665 7.14 -6.72 23.54
N THR A 666 6.82 -7.95 23.92
CA THR A 666 7.70 -8.84 24.69
C THR A 666 9.07 -9.02 24.04
N ARG A 667 10.11 -9.15 24.89
CA ARG A 667 11.47 -9.45 24.42
C ARG A 667 11.57 -10.80 23.71
N ASN A 668 10.69 -11.74 24.06
CA ASN A 668 10.68 -13.08 23.46
C ASN A 668 10.36 -13.05 21.97
N LEU A 669 9.63 -12.04 21.49
CA LEU A 669 9.24 -11.92 20.09
C LEU A 669 10.49 -11.85 19.19
N SER A 670 11.52 -11.12 19.62
CA SER A 670 12.79 -11.00 18.91
C SER A 670 13.49 -12.36 18.70
N GLN A 671 13.44 -13.20 19.74
CA GLN A 671 14.02 -14.53 19.75
C GLN A 671 13.22 -15.49 18.88
N VAL A 672 11.89 -15.44 18.94
CA VAL A 672 11.01 -16.25 18.08
C VAL A 672 11.25 -15.93 16.62
N ILE A 673 11.28 -14.65 16.24
CA ILE A 673 11.55 -14.20 14.87
C ILE A 673 12.91 -14.71 14.40
N SER A 674 13.95 -14.52 15.22
CA SER A 674 15.33 -14.93 14.88
C SER A 674 15.48 -16.46 14.76
N ASN A 675 14.82 -17.22 15.63
CA ASN A 675 14.82 -18.69 15.60
C ASN A 675 14.14 -19.26 14.36
N HIS A 676 13.18 -18.53 13.77
CA HIS A 676 12.51 -18.91 12.53
C HIS A 676 13.20 -18.29 11.29
N GLY A 677 14.41 -17.76 11.45
CA GLY A 677 15.22 -17.24 10.36
C GLY A 677 14.82 -15.87 9.85
N GLY A 678 13.97 -15.13 10.57
CA GLY A 678 13.61 -13.75 10.26
C GLY A 678 14.54 -12.73 10.92
N ARG A 679 14.35 -11.44 10.57
CA ARG A 679 15.06 -10.32 11.20
C ARG A 679 14.09 -9.49 12.06
N PRO A 680 14.25 -9.46 13.39
CA PRO A 680 13.42 -8.63 14.25
C PRO A 680 13.78 -7.14 14.10
N VAL A 681 12.77 -6.28 13.96
CA VAL A 681 12.94 -4.83 13.86
C VAL A 681 12.02 -4.13 14.87
N MET A 682 12.55 -3.84 16.06
CA MET A 682 11.83 -3.03 17.05
C MET A 682 11.72 -1.58 16.57
N TRP A 683 10.54 -0.99 16.67
CA TRP A 683 10.24 0.38 16.23
C TRP A 683 9.34 1.15 17.21
N GLN A 684 9.11 2.44 16.93
CA GLN A 684 8.25 3.30 17.73
C GLN A 684 6.78 2.86 17.62
N SER A 685 6.03 3.03 18.70
CA SER A 685 4.58 2.76 18.71
C SER A 685 3.81 3.82 17.91
N GLY A 686 2.73 3.38 17.27
CA GLY A 686 1.84 4.15 16.41
C GLY A 686 1.68 3.48 15.05
N HIS A 687 0.45 3.12 14.69
CA HIS A 687 0.12 2.36 13.48
C HIS A 687 0.68 2.97 12.18
N SER A 688 0.62 4.30 12.00
CA SER A 688 1.25 4.97 10.85
C SER A 688 2.78 4.83 10.84
N ARG A 689 3.44 4.87 12.01
CA ARG A 689 4.90 4.71 12.11
C ARG A 689 5.35 3.29 11.77
N ILE A 690 4.59 2.28 12.19
CA ILE A 690 4.86 0.88 11.82
C ILE A 690 4.69 0.68 10.32
N LYS A 691 3.60 1.17 9.71
CA LYS A 691 3.41 1.13 8.25
C LYS A 691 4.57 1.78 7.49
N HIS A 692 5.00 2.96 7.91
CA HIS A 692 6.17 3.63 7.32
C HIS A 692 7.45 2.79 7.48
N LYS A 693 7.66 2.19 8.65
CA LYS A 693 8.85 1.36 8.88
C LYS A 693 8.84 0.09 8.05
N MET A 694 7.66 -0.52 7.85
CA MET A 694 7.52 -1.67 6.96
C MET A 694 7.83 -1.29 5.51
N LEU A 695 7.36 -0.14 5.03
CA LEU A 695 7.70 0.37 3.70
C LEU A 695 9.21 0.63 3.56
N GLU A 696 9.85 1.23 4.58
CA GLU A 696 11.29 1.51 4.58
C GLU A 696 12.14 0.23 4.54
N THR A 697 11.75 -0.77 5.32
CA THR A 697 12.53 -2.02 5.49
C THR A 697 12.19 -3.08 4.45
N GLY A 698 11.02 -2.98 3.81
CA GLY A 698 10.46 -4.06 3.00
C GLY A 698 9.92 -5.22 3.83
N ALA A 699 9.54 -4.98 5.09
CA ALA A 699 9.04 -6.00 5.99
C ALA A 699 7.76 -6.64 5.46
N LEU A 700 7.64 -7.95 5.69
CA LEU A 700 6.50 -8.74 5.24
C LEU A 700 5.41 -8.87 6.31
N LEU A 701 5.76 -8.58 7.55
CA LEU A 701 4.87 -8.59 8.70
C LEU A 701 5.22 -7.45 9.65
N GLY A 702 4.20 -6.81 10.20
CA GLY A 702 4.33 -5.90 11.33
C GLY A 702 3.25 -6.16 12.37
N GLY A 703 3.47 -5.68 13.59
CA GLY A 703 2.40 -5.63 14.58
C GLY A 703 2.73 -4.76 15.78
N GLU A 704 1.69 -4.36 16.50
CA GLU A 704 1.79 -3.55 17.71
C GLU A 704 1.12 -4.23 18.89
N TYR A 705 1.60 -3.95 20.10
CA TYR A 705 0.97 -4.43 21.32
C TYR A 705 -0.50 -4.01 21.47
N SER A 706 -0.92 -2.92 20.81
CA SER A 706 -2.31 -2.47 20.80
C SER A 706 -3.26 -3.37 20.02
N GLY A 707 -2.76 -4.32 19.21
CA GLY A 707 -3.58 -5.24 18.41
C GLY A 707 -3.67 -4.92 16.92
N HIS A 708 -2.91 -3.93 16.42
CA HIS A 708 -2.75 -3.73 14.98
C HIS A 708 -1.78 -4.76 14.42
N PHE A 709 -2.17 -5.42 13.33
CA PHE A 709 -1.34 -6.41 12.64
C PHE A 709 -1.32 -6.08 11.15
N PHE A 710 -0.12 -6.05 10.57
CA PHE A 710 0.14 -5.52 9.24
C PHE A 710 0.75 -6.63 8.39
N PHE A 711 -0.04 -7.27 7.53
CA PHE A 711 0.45 -8.28 6.62
C PHE A 711 0.80 -7.64 5.28
N LYS A 712 2.06 -7.78 4.85
CA LYS A 712 2.49 -7.51 3.47
C LYS A 712 2.73 -8.80 2.69
N GLU A 713 3.07 -9.89 3.38
CA GLU A 713 2.97 -11.22 2.79
C GLU A 713 1.51 -11.52 2.42
N ARG A 714 1.27 -11.81 1.13
CA ARG A 714 -0.06 -12.12 0.56
C ARG A 714 -1.12 -11.01 0.72
N TRP A 715 -0.72 -9.83 1.19
CA TRP A 715 -1.63 -8.71 1.45
C TRP A 715 -0.95 -7.36 1.19
N PHE A 716 -1.59 -6.26 1.57
CA PHE A 716 -1.19 -4.93 1.11
C PHE A 716 -0.22 -4.19 2.03
N GLY A 717 -0.09 -4.58 3.30
CA GLY A 717 0.82 -3.99 4.28
C GLY A 717 0.18 -2.98 5.24
N PHE A 718 -1.14 -2.78 5.17
CA PHE A 718 -1.89 -2.00 6.15
C PHE A 718 -2.40 -2.88 7.30
N ASP A 719 -2.76 -2.22 8.40
CA ASP A 719 -3.40 -2.82 9.57
C ASP A 719 -4.83 -3.27 9.27
N ASP A 720 -5.11 -4.54 9.53
CA ASP A 720 -6.39 -5.15 9.22
C ASP A 720 -6.73 -6.25 10.24
N GLY A 721 -7.62 -5.94 11.18
CA GLY A 721 -8.05 -6.87 12.22
C GLY A 721 -8.82 -8.07 11.63
N LEU A 722 -9.67 -7.81 10.62
CA LEU A 722 -10.48 -8.84 9.96
C LEU A 722 -9.58 -9.85 9.25
N TYR A 723 -8.69 -9.38 8.39
CA TYR A 723 -7.74 -10.24 7.68
C TYR A 723 -6.84 -11.01 8.65
N SER A 724 -6.36 -10.36 9.71
CA SER A 724 -5.53 -11.00 10.73
C SER A 724 -6.26 -12.14 11.46
N GLY A 725 -7.55 -11.95 11.75
CA GLY A 725 -8.38 -13.01 12.31
C GLY A 725 -8.56 -14.20 11.36
N THR A 726 -8.70 -13.96 10.05
CA THR A 726 -8.75 -15.04 9.05
C THR A 726 -7.41 -15.78 8.94
N ARG A 727 -6.28 -15.05 8.97
CA ARG A 727 -4.93 -15.64 8.96
C ARG A 727 -4.64 -16.49 10.19
N LEU A 728 -5.15 -16.09 11.37
CA LEU A 728 -5.07 -16.89 12.58
C LEU A 728 -5.78 -18.23 12.40
N ILE A 729 -7.00 -18.22 11.88
CA ILE A 729 -7.79 -19.45 11.66
C ILE A 729 -7.15 -20.33 10.57
N GLU A 730 -6.69 -19.74 9.46
CA GLU A 730 -5.98 -20.47 8.43
C GLU A 730 -4.79 -21.25 9.01
N MET A 731 -3.93 -20.57 9.78
CA MET A 731 -2.78 -21.19 10.43
C MET A 731 -3.19 -22.35 11.35
N LEU A 732 -4.15 -22.13 12.25
CA LEU A 732 -4.61 -23.15 13.20
C LEU A 732 -5.20 -24.38 12.49
N THR A 733 -6.02 -24.15 11.46
CA THR A 733 -6.67 -25.25 10.73
C THR A 733 -5.67 -26.03 9.87
N LEU A 734 -4.68 -25.37 9.25
CA LEU A 734 -3.63 -26.02 8.48
C LEU A 734 -2.67 -26.85 9.36
N GLU A 735 -2.36 -26.37 10.57
CA GLU A 735 -1.56 -27.11 11.55
C GLU A 735 -2.37 -28.22 12.26
N GLY A 736 -3.70 -28.13 12.23
CA GLY A 736 -4.59 -29.07 12.90
C GLY A 736 -4.52 -28.98 14.42
N CYS A 737 -4.29 -27.78 14.96
CA CYS A 737 -4.15 -27.53 16.39
C CYS A 737 -5.15 -26.47 16.88
N SER A 738 -5.46 -26.49 18.17
CA SER A 738 -6.21 -25.43 18.84
C SER A 738 -5.31 -24.24 19.16
N LEU A 739 -5.90 -23.06 19.36
CA LEU A 739 -5.14 -21.89 19.79
C LEU A 739 -4.45 -22.12 21.14
N ASP A 740 -5.08 -22.85 22.07
CA ASP A 740 -4.46 -23.22 23.34
C ASP A 740 -3.20 -24.07 23.15
N GLU A 741 -3.19 -25.03 22.20
CA GLU A 741 -2.03 -25.86 21.89
C GLU A 741 -0.92 -25.05 21.20
N ALA A 742 -1.27 -24.20 20.24
CA ALA A 742 -0.31 -23.35 19.54
C ALA A 742 0.44 -22.41 20.51
N LEU A 743 -0.25 -21.90 21.53
CA LEU A 743 0.35 -21.04 22.55
C LEU A 743 1.28 -21.79 23.52
N GLN A 744 1.04 -23.08 23.80
CA GLN A 744 1.88 -23.86 24.71
C GLN A 744 3.32 -24.06 24.19
N GLU A 745 3.53 -23.92 22.88
CA GLU A 745 4.85 -24.00 22.27
C GLU A 745 5.66 -22.70 22.36
N LEU A 746 5.02 -21.60 22.74
CA LEU A 746 5.66 -20.29 22.81
C LEU A 746 6.34 -20.06 24.16
N PRO A 747 7.44 -19.28 24.19
CA PRO A 747 8.06 -18.87 25.45
C PRO A 747 7.11 -17.97 26.25
N GLU A 748 6.96 -18.27 27.55
CA GLU A 748 6.18 -17.45 28.48
C GLU A 748 7.07 -16.59 29.38
N SER A 749 6.53 -15.47 29.83
CA SER A 749 7.19 -14.57 30.78
C SER A 749 6.15 -13.90 31.67
N PHE A 750 6.58 -13.41 32.83
CA PHE A 750 5.71 -12.69 33.75
C PHE A 750 5.64 -11.24 33.31
N CYS A 751 4.45 -10.78 32.93
CA CYS A 751 4.22 -9.43 32.45
C CYS A 751 3.29 -8.65 33.39
N SER A 752 3.53 -7.36 33.55
CA SER A 752 2.50 -6.45 34.03
C SER A 752 1.49 -6.19 32.91
N PRO A 753 0.23 -5.82 33.24
CA PRO A 753 -0.60 -5.11 32.28
C PRO A 753 0.07 -3.78 31.88
N GLU A 754 -0.48 -3.11 30.87
CA GLU A 754 -0.13 -1.72 30.60
C GLU A 754 -0.65 -0.84 31.74
N LEU A 755 0.24 -0.07 32.35
CA LEU A 755 -0.03 0.78 33.49
C LEU A 755 -0.10 2.24 33.05
N ASP A 756 -1.17 2.92 33.43
CA ASP A 756 -1.35 4.35 33.20
C ASP A 756 -0.94 5.15 34.44
N ILE A 757 -0.07 6.14 34.26
CA ILE A 757 0.41 7.04 35.32
C ILE A 757 0.00 8.47 34.94
N PRO A 758 -1.03 9.05 35.57
CA PRO A 758 -1.46 10.42 35.28
C PRO A 758 -0.34 11.43 35.57
N VAL A 759 -0.12 12.36 34.65
CA VAL A 759 0.87 13.45 34.79
C VAL A 759 0.31 14.73 34.19
N GLU A 760 0.94 15.88 34.44
CA GLU A 760 0.59 17.10 33.71
C GLU A 760 1.10 17.03 32.27
N GLU A 761 0.31 17.54 31.32
CA GLU A 761 0.61 17.47 29.88
C GLU A 761 1.98 18.09 29.54
N GLY A 762 2.38 19.16 30.23
CA GLY A 762 3.63 19.87 30.00
C GLY A 762 4.89 19.18 30.52
N SER A 763 4.79 18.26 31.47
CA SER A 763 5.95 17.63 32.13
C SER A 763 6.23 16.20 31.66
N LYS A 764 5.30 15.57 30.94
CA LYS A 764 5.37 14.14 30.58
C LYS A 764 6.63 13.72 29.82
N PHE A 765 7.11 14.54 28.88
CA PHE A 765 8.29 14.18 28.07
C PHE A 765 9.58 14.30 28.88
N GLU A 766 9.71 15.36 29.69
CA GLU A 766 10.88 15.57 30.55
C GLU A 766 11.01 14.47 31.61
N LEU A 767 9.89 14.04 32.20
CA LEU A 767 9.83 12.95 33.18
C LEU A 767 10.32 11.60 32.62
N VAL A 768 10.22 11.40 31.30
CA VAL A 768 10.67 10.18 30.63
C VAL A 768 12.15 10.27 30.24
N GLU A 769 12.63 11.43 29.79
CA GLU A 769 14.01 11.57 29.31
C GLU A 769 15.06 11.59 30.43
N GLN A 770 14.74 12.20 31.58
CA GLN A 770 15.70 12.39 32.68
C GLN A 770 16.18 11.08 33.36
N PRO A 771 15.32 10.07 33.63
CA PRO A 771 15.76 8.79 34.20
C PRO A 771 16.81 8.06 33.35
N ALA A 772 16.70 8.14 32.02
CA ALA A 772 17.64 7.48 31.11
C ALA A 772 19.03 8.14 31.08
N GLY A 773 19.13 9.44 31.40
CA GLY A 773 20.39 10.19 31.40
C GLY A 773 21.15 10.14 32.72
N SER A 774 20.49 9.78 33.81
CA SER A 774 21.00 9.88 35.19
C SER A 774 21.62 8.60 35.73
N GLY A 775 21.55 7.48 34.99
CA GLY A 775 22.04 6.17 35.44
C GLY A 775 21.17 5.52 36.52
N LEU A 776 20.01 6.11 36.85
CA LEU A 776 19.10 5.63 37.89
C LEU A 776 18.46 4.27 37.58
N LEU A 777 18.47 3.86 36.32
CA LEU A 777 17.91 2.59 35.84
C LEU A 777 18.94 1.45 35.81
N GLY A 778 20.19 1.68 36.26
CA GLY A 778 21.23 0.64 36.35
C GLY A 778 21.84 0.23 35.00
N ASP A 779 22.51 -0.92 34.97
CA ASP A 779 23.39 -1.36 33.87
C ASP A 779 22.67 -2.13 32.72
N GLY A 780 21.38 -1.90 32.50
CA GLY A 780 20.64 -2.51 31.38
C GLY A 780 20.90 -1.83 30.04
N GLU A 781 20.58 -2.50 28.93
CA GLU A 781 20.65 -1.89 27.59
C GLU A 781 19.49 -0.90 27.42
N VAL A 782 19.81 0.38 27.27
CA VAL A 782 18.82 1.46 27.19
C VAL A 782 18.48 1.75 25.73
N SER A 783 17.22 1.55 25.37
CA SER A 783 16.63 2.04 24.13
C SER A 783 15.81 3.31 24.39
N ARG A 784 16.11 4.37 23.63
CA ARG A 784 15.40 5.65 23.66
C ARG A 784 14.53 5.87 22.42
N LEU A 785 14.14 4.77 21.76
CA LEU A 785 13.44 4.82 20.49
C LEU A 785 12.06 5.47 20.64
N ASP A 786 11.29 5.07 21.66
CA ASP A 786 9.98 5.61 22.01
C ASP A 786 9.81 5.51 23.53
N GLY A 787 10.07 6.63 24.22
CA GLY A 787 10.24 6.65 25.66
C GLY A 787 11.57 6.03 26.11
N VAL A 788 11.57 5.38 27.27
CA VAL A 788 12.75 4.71 27.83
C VAL A 788 12.43 3.26 28.10
N ARG A 789 12.98 2.38 27.25
CA ARG A 789 13.00 0.94 27.45
C ARG A 789 14.39 0.53 27.95
N VAL A 790 14.43 -0.31 28.98
CA VAL A 790 15.67 -0.87 29.49
C VAL A 790 15.55 -2.39 29.52
N ASP A 791 16.36 -3.07 28.70
CA ASP A 791 16.44 -4.52 28.64
C ASP A 791 17.58 -5.01 29.57
N TYR A 792 17.22 -5.84 30.54
CA TYR A 792 18.10 -6.52 31.49
C TYR A 792 18.23 -8.01 31.11
N PRO A 793 19.23 -8.73 31.66
CA PRO A 793 19.34 -10.18 31.47
C PRO A 793 18.05 -10.94 31.87
N GLU A 794 17.41 -10.53 32.95
CA GLU A 794 16.24 -11.20 33.56
C GLU A 794 14.86 -10.66 33.12
N GLY A 795 14.81 -9.59 32.31
CA GLY A 795 13.54 -8.95 31.92
C GLY A 795 13.73 -7.56 31.30
N TRP A 796 12.66 -6.80 31.14
CA TRP A 796 12.73 -5.41 30.67
C TRP A 796 11.66 -4.52 31.32
N GLY A 797 11.89 -3.22 31.28
CA GLY A 797 10.89 -2.22 31.67
C GLY A 797 10.82 -1.07 30.68
N LEU A 798 9.64 -0.52 30.49
CA LEU A 798 9.37 0.64 29.64
C LEU A 798 8.56 1.66 30.40
N VAL A 799 8.93 2.93 30.23
CA VAL A 799 8.07 4.08 30.52
C VAL A 799 8.11 5.02 29.33
N ARG A 800 6.94 5.44 28.85
CA ARG A 800 6.80 6.37 27.72
C ARG A 800 5.72 7.40 27.98
N ALA A 801 5.83 8.55 27.33
CA ALA A 801 4.79 9.56 27.35
C ALA A 801 3.68 9.20 26.36
N SER A 802 2.43 9.32 26.77
CA SER A 802 1.31 9.17 25.83
C SER A 802 1.27 10.37 24.89
N ASN A 803 1.15 10.10 23.59
CA ASN A 803 0.96 11.14 22.56
C ASN A 803 -0.46 11.72 22.55
N THR A 804 -1.42 11.08 23.24
CA THR A 804 -2.85 11.37 23.11
C THR A 804 -3.53 11.78 24.42
N ALA A 805 -2.84 11.64 25.54
CA ALA A 805 -3.38 11.93 26.87
C ALA A 805 -2.28 12.41 27.84
N PRO A 806 -2.63 13.17 28.88
CA PRO A 806 -1.71 13.63 29.93
C PRO A 806 -1.39 12.49 30.90
N LYS A 807 -0.71 11.45 30.40
CA LYS A 807 -0.29 10.28 31.16
C LYS A 807 1.01 9.71 30.62
N LEU A 808 1.78 9.05 31.48
CA LEU A 808 2.80 8.09 31.08
C LEU A 808 2.17 6.71 30.99
N THR A 809 2.67 5.88 30.08
CA THR A 809 2.36 4.45 30.07
C THR A 809 3.59 3.65 30.41
N ALA A 810 3.42 2.58 31.18
CA ALA A 810 4.49 1.71 31.62
C ALA A 810 4.13 0.23 31.42
N ARG A 811 5.12 -0.59 31.09
CA ARG A 811 4.99 -2.05 31.01
C ARG A 811 6.29 -2.69 31.47
N PHE A 812 6.16 -3.81 32.17
CA PHE A 812 7.28 -4.57 32.72
C PHE A 812 7.12 -6.04 32.37
N GLU A 813 8.24 -6.71 32.12
CA GLU A 813 8.29 -8.15 31.87
C GLU A 813 9.54 -8.75 32.51
N ALA A 814 9.44 -9.97 33.02
CA ALA A 814 10.58 -10.71 33.52
C ALA A 814 10.40 -12.23 33.51
N ASP A 815 11.50 -12.96 33.73
CA ASP A 815 11.51 -14.42 33.82
C ASP A 815 10.91 -14.97 35.13
N SER A 816 10.69 -14.10 36.12
CA SER A 816 10.09 -14.48 37.41
C SER A 816 9.33 -13.31 38.04
N GLU A 817 8.34 -13.59 38.89
CA GLU A 817 7.63 -12.57 39.67
C GLU A 817 8.57 -11.69 40.51
N GLN A 818 9.63 -12.28 41.06
CA GLN A 818 10.64 -11.54 41.82
C GLN A 818 11.35 -10.53 40.93
N ALA A 819 11.87 -10.97 39.78
CA ALA A 819 12.56 -10.09 38.85
C ALA A 819 11.63 -8.99 38.29
N LEU A 820 10.36 -9.31 38.04
CA LEU A 820 9.35 -8.34 37.62
C LEU A 820 9.16 -7.25 38.68
N SER A 821 9.02 -7.65 39.94
CA SER A 821 8.91 -6.71 41.07
C SER A 821 10.16 -5.84 41.22
N GLU A 822 11.35 -6.42 41.06
CA GLU A 822 12.62 -5.69 41.15
C GLU A 822 12.77 -4.65 40.03
N ILE A 823 12.50 -5.04 38.78
CA ILE A 823 12.55 -4.13 37.62
C ILE A 823 11.55 -2.98 37.81
N ARG A 824 10.30 -3.30 38.17
CA ARG A 824 9.29 -2.27 38.42
C ARG A 824 9.70 -1.33 39.56
N GLN A 825 10.28 -1.85 40.63
CA GLN A 825 10.78 -1.03 41.74
C GLN A 825 11.91 -0.10 41.31
N ARG A 826 12.80 -0.52 40.40
CA ARG A 826 13.86 0.34 39.82
C ARG A 826 13.23 1.54 39.11
N PHE A 827 12.26 1.31 38.22
CA PHE A 827 11.56 2.39 37.51
C PHE A 827 10.77 3.30 38.46
N SER A 828 10.05 2.72 39.43
CA SER A 828 9.31 3.51 40.42
C SER A 828 10.23 4.37 41.28
N SER A 829 11.43 3.86 41.63
CA SER A 829 12.41 4.62 42.40
C SER A 829 13.06 5.73 41.57
N ALA A 830 13.30 5.48 40.28
CA ALA A 830 13.85 6.48 39.37
C ALA A 830 12.86 7.64 39.13
N LEU A 831 11.58 7.34 38.86
CA LEU A 831 10.53 8.36 38.73
C LEU A 831 10.31 9.11 40.05
N GLY A 832 10.28 8.40 41.18
CA GLY A 832 10.09 9.00 42.51
C GLY A 832 11.20 9.96 42.95
N GLN A 833 12.41 9.85 42.38
CA GLN A 833 13.49 10.82 42.61
C GLN A 833 13.28 12.13 41.85
N LEU A 834 12.57 12.09 40.72
CA LEU A 834 12.24 13.28 39.94
C LEU A 834 11.00 13.97 40.50
N ASP A 835 9.98 13.17 40.83
CA ASP A 835 8.75 13.64 41.44
C ASP A 835 8.26 12.61 42.48
N PRO A 836 8.34 12.91 43.79
CA PRO A 836 7.91 12.03 44.86
C PRO A 836 6.41 11.65 44.83
N GLU A 837 5.58 12.40 44.10
CA GLU A 837 4.15 12.11 43.95
C GLU A 837 3.87 11.07 42.86
N LEU A 838 4.80 10.84 41.92
CA LEU A 838 4.67 9.82 40.88
C LEU A 838 4.81 8.42 41.45
N LYS A 839 3.73 7.64 41.33
CA LYS A 839 3.69 6.23 41.76
C LYS A 839 3.26 5.36 40.60
N ILE A 840 4.03 4.29 40.35
CA ILE A 840 3.64 3.25 39.40
C ILE A 840 2.60 2.33 40.08
N PRO A 841 1.36 2.22 39.57
CA PRO A 841 0.30 1.40 40.15
C PRO A 841 0.73 -0.05 40.41
N ALA A 842 0.21 -0.60 41.53
CA ALA A 842 0.42 -1.97 42.03
C ALA A 842 0.12 -3.05 41.00
#